data_AF-A0A4U9HTA1-F1
#
_entry.id   AF-A0A4U9HTA1-F1
#
_cell.length_a   1.000
_cell.length_b   1.000
_cell.length_c   1.000
_cell.angle_alpha   90.00
_cell.angle_beta   90.00
_cell.angle_gamma   90.00
#
_symmetry.space_group_name_H-M   'P 1'
#
loop_
_entity.id
_entity.type
_entity.pdbx_description
1 polymer ?
#
loop_
_entity_poly.entity_id
_entity_poly.type
_entity_poly.pdbx_seq_one_letter_code
_entity_poly.pdbx_strand_id
1 'polypeptide(L)'
;MSIGSSNWDIYAQKFNASGVAVGDIVRLEASGGANDLYPQVTAVGADGEYMVTWYGYSPGSGVSGYHLYVQKFNADGSTYDNLVVLNHDGQATVQSTETGTVYLVNDNVVVSQLSDITGAASDQWASTAVIANTSASISAANLADGTYHAWAVDAAGNLSVISGRSVVVDNTVPVFTSATTAADITDSTVAGDTVYTAAATDAHGITYSLNDTQHFRINASTGVVTLISSPGQSSGAQFIVTAIDAAGNQTTQTVTYNVVDTTPPGVMLVSDADGVENSGEMVIVQSSEAGTVYLVSDSVTVTDLNSLTNAADNLVNSVAVAANVGTVLALNGLAEGTYHAYAVDASGNVSAISGSSVTVDNTAPVISGGATANGTSLTSGAAAGTQVYDANASDAHAITYSLDQDSLAWFDINAATGVVTLNSAAVAGSYNLVVTATDAAGNHSSQTVTVEVAPGNNLDGIPMVSGSTTDTSTEMTVNVGLEKLSNGYTVVEYMRQTGVTISLGIRPARCTTASSGCWTRATTSSRPWTSAFPLATPWWIRRSRRWPTAASSWPGRRWMPLAGLTLASTMRSTTIAVTCNPATRWRRQAPASPLRRKAARMAVISRSPTRRWAQGPTSRRPSQSSTTTAADPTLHRERRP
;
A
#
# COMPACT_ATOMS: atom_id res chain seq x y z
N MET A 1 65.58 -20.60 52.83
CA MET A 1 65.85 -19.35 53.56
C MET A 1 64.64 -19.06 54.47
N SER A 2 64.70 -18.09 55.38
CA SER A 2 63.77 -17.96 56.52
C SER A 2 62.25 -17.91 56.21
N ILE A 3 61.54 -18.67 57.05
CA ILE A 3 60.21 -18.46 57.67
C ILE A 3 59.48 -17.10 57.56
N GLY A 4 58.14 -17.19 57.63
CA GLY A 4 57.19 -16.11 57.99
C GLY A 4 56.25 -15.72 56.83
N SER A 5 54.91 -15.67 56.98
CA SER A 5 54.01 -15.83 58.14
C SER A 5 52.91 -16.90 57.87
N SER A 6 52.10 -17.25 58.88
CA SER A 6 50.98 -18.20 58.76
C SER A 6 49.65 -17.48 58.50
N ASN A 7 49.61 -16.68 57.44
CA ASN A 7 48.51 -15.76 57.16
C ASN A 7 47.53 -16.33 56.12
N TRP A 8 46.30 -15.81 56.17
CA TRP A 8 45.24 -16.06 55.19
C TRP A 8 45.08 -14.81 54.33
N ASP A 9 45.30 -14.96 53.02
CA ASP A 9 45.15 -13.92 52.00
C ASP A 9 43.81 -14.10 51.25
N ILE A 10 43.26 -13.03 50.67
CA ILE A 10 42.10 -13.09 49.77
C ILE A 10 42.51 -12.70 48.34
N TYR A 11 41.97 -13.41 47.36
CA TYR A 11 42.17 -13.14 45.92
C TYR A 11 40.83 -13.07 45.19
N ALA A 12 40.70 -12.15 44.25
CA ALA A 12 39.53 -11.93 43.40
C ALA A 12 39.91 -12.03 41.92
N GLN A 13 39.04 -12.65 41.12
CA GLN A 13 39.16 -12.76 39.66
C GLN A 13 37.74 -12.78 39.07
N LYS A 14 37.45 -11.88 38.13
CA LYS A 14 36.20 -11.92 37.35
C LYS A 14 36.33 -12.91 36.18
N PHE A 15 35.20 -13.52 35.83
CA PHE A 15 35.03 -14.36 34.64
C PHE A 15 33.80 -13.91 33.85
N ASN A 16 33.81 -14.10 32.53
CA ASN A 16 32.65 -13.85 31.67
C ASN A 16 31.69 -15.06 31.62
N ALA A 17 30.56 -14.92 30.92
CA ALA A 17 29.54 -15.97 30.79
C ALA A 17 30.03 -17.28 30.12
N SER A 18 31.19 -17.25 29.46
CA SER A 18 31.85 -18.42 28.85
C SER A 18 32.95 -19.02 29.75
N GLY A 19 33.14 -18.51 30.96
CA GLY A 19 34.17 -18.97 31.90
C GLY A 19 35.59 -18.49 31.59
N VAL A 20 35.76 -17.51 30.70
CA VAL A 20 37.06 -16.89 30.42
C VAL A 20 37.31 -15.75 31.42
N ALA A 21 38.54 -15.62 31.92
CA ALA A 21 38.92 -14.56 32.84
C ALA A 21 38.74 -13.16 32.23
N VAL A 22 38.43 -12.18 33.07
CA VAL A 22 38.28 -10.76 32.74
C VAL A 22 39.02 -9.97 33.82
N GLY A 23 39.99 -9.14 33.40
CA GLY A 23 40.97 -8.52 34.30
C GLY A 23 41.99 -9.52 34.89
N ASP A 24 42.99 -9.01 35.59
CA ASP A 24 43.99 -9.82 36.32
C ASP A 24 43.48 -10.28 37.70
N ILE A 25 44.22 -11.20 38.34
CA ILE A 25 43.95 -11.62 39.72
C ILE A 25 44.37 -10.50 40.68
N VAL A 26 43.41 -9.96 41.43
CA VAL A 26 43.64 -8.94 42.47
C VAL A 26 43.75 -9.60 43.84
N ARG A 27 44.83 -9.31 44.58
CA ARG A 27 44.97 -9.65 46.01
C ARG A 27 44.32 -8.56 46.86
N LEU A 28 43.49 -8.94 47.84
CA LEU A 28 42.81 -8.04 48.77
C LEU A 28 43.43 -8.15 50.16
N GLU A 29 43.97 -7.04 50.67
CA GLU A 29 44.72 -6.94 51.93
C GLU A 29 44.16 -5.80 52.80
N ALA A 30 44.02 -6.03 54.11
CA ALA A 30 43.68 -4.98 55.08
C ALA A 30 44.90 -4.22 55.63
N SER A 31 46.03 -4.92 55.77
CA SER A 31 47.34 -4.34 56.02
C SER A 31 48.41 -5.39 55.66
N GLY A 32 49.53 -4.96 55.09
CA GLY A 32 50.50 -5.88 54.45
C GLY A 32 51.01 -6.96 55.39
N GLY A 33 50.60 -8.21 55.13
CA GLY A 33 50.96 -9.35 55.98
C GLY A 33 50.11 -9.51 57.25
N ALA A 34 48.80 -9.25 57.17
CA ALA A 34 47.82 -9.60 58.20
C ALA A 34 47.02 -10.88 57.86
N ASN A 35 45.91 -11.13 58.55
CA ASN A 35 44.92 -12.12 58.15
C ASN A 35 43.70 -11.42 57.57
N ASP A 36 43.30 -11.84 56.38
CA ASP A 36 42.13 -11.38 55.65
C ASP A 36 41.19 -12.58 55.43
N LEU A 37 39.97 -12.49 55.96
CA LEU A 37 39.05 -13.62 56.15
C LEU A 37 37.62 -13.32 55.70
N TYR A 38 36.87 -14.39 55.41
CA TYR A 38 35.44 -14.36 55.09
C TYR A 38 35.05 -13.38 53.96
N PRO A 39 35.64 -13.50 52.75
CA PRO A 39 35.21 -12.71 51.60
C PRO A 39 33.73 -12.96 51.30
N GLN A 40 33.00 -11.89 51.02
CA GLN A 40 31.64 -11.90 50.45
C GLN A 40 31.65 -11.01 49.20
N VAL A 41 31.03 -11.48 48.12
CA VAL A 41 30.90 -10.72 46.87
C VAL A 41 29.43 -10.44 46.58
N THR A 42 29.14 -9.21 46.16
CA THR A 42 27.83 -8.81 45.63
C THR A 42 28.00 -8.07 44.32
N ALA A 43 27.11 -8.30 43.35
CA ALA A 43 26.97 -7.41 42.22
C ALA A 43 26.48 -6.03 42.70
N VAL A 44 26.90 -4.97 42.00
CA VAL A 44 26.38 -3.60 42.15
C VAL A 44 26.27 -2.97 40.76
N GLY A 45 25.43 -1.95 40.60
CA GLY A 45 25.19 -1.36 39.28
C GLY A 45 24.36 -2.26 38.36
N ALA A 46 24.60 -2.15 37.06
CA ALA A 46 23.85 -2.86 36.02
C ALA A 46 24.74 -3.44 34.90
N ASP A 47 25.99 -2.96 34.79
CA ASP A 47 26.93 -3.29 33.71
C ASP A 47 27.96 -4.35 34.16
N GLY A 48 27.76 -4.93 35.35
CA GLY A 48 28.53 -6.06 35.87
C GLY A 48 29.63 -5.66 36.85
N GLU A 49 29.53 -4.50 37.48
CA GLU A 49 30.37 -4.11 38.60
C GLU A 49 30.07 -4.97 39.85
N TYR A 50 31.01 -5.02 40.79
CA TYR A 50 30.83 -5.78 42.04
C TYR A 50 31.53 -5.11 43.22
N MET A 51 31.15 -5.52 44.43
CA MET A 51 31.88 -5.21 45.66
C MET A 51 32.28 -6.51 46.34
N VAL A 52 33.52 -6.56 46.83
CA VAL A 52 33.99 -7.58 47.77
C VAL A 52 34.12 -6.94 49.15
N THR A 53 33.53 -7.56 50.16
CA THR A 53 33.75 -7.22 51.57
C THR A 53 34.47 -8.35 52.27
N TRP A 54 35.31 -8.03 53.26
CA TRP A 54 36.04 -9.04 54.04
C TRP A 54 36.42 -8.52 55.43
N TYR A 55 36.79 -9.44 56.32
CA TYR A 55 37.26 -9.14 57.66
C TYR A 55 38.78 -9.20 57.71
N GLY A 56 39.41 -8.05 57.89
CA GLY A 56 40.86 -7.92 57.90
C GLY A 56 41.42 -7.41 59.23
N TYR A 57 42.57 -7.93 59.64
CA TYR A 57 43.26 -7.44 60.83
C TYR A 57 44.20 -6.28 60.48
N SER A 58 44.20 -5.20 61.27
CA SER A 58 45.11 -4.07 61.07
C SER A 58 45.64 -3.49 62.39
N PRO A 59 46.92 -3.75 62.75
CA PRO A 59 47.49 -3.29 64.01
C PRO A 59 47.78 -1.78 64.05
N GLY A 60 47.76 -1.09 62.90
CA GLY A 60 48.03 0.35 62.80
C GLY A 60 46.83 1.26 63.09
N SER A 61 45.62 0.71 63.20
CA SER A 61 44.36 1.47 63.31
C SER A 61 44.09 2.14 64.66
N GLY A 62 44.93 1.90 65.67
CA GLY A 62 44.67 2.29 67.07
C GLY A 62 43.58 1.48 67.76
N VAL A 63 42.91 0.55 67.05
CA VAL A 63 41.84 -0.30 67.57
C VAL A 63 42.17 -1.77 67.28
N SER A 64 42.47 -2.54 68.33
CA SER A 64 42.83 -3.96 68.21
C SER A 64 41.61 -4.83 67.87
N GLY A 65 41.50 -5.26 66.61
CA GLY A 65 40.46 -6.20 66.17
C GLY A 65 40.54 -6.52 64.67
N TYR A 66 39.61 -7.35 64.22
CA TYR A 66 39.27 -7.44 62.79
C TYR A 66 38.29 -6.32 62.45
N HIS A 67 38.54 -5.61 61.36
CA HIS A 67 37.66 -4.57 60.82
C HIS A 67 37.01 -5.07 59.52
N LEU A 68 35.85 -4.51 59.16
CA LEU A 68 35.19 -4.80 57.90
C LEU A 68 35.75 -3.88 56.80
N TYR A 69 36.34 -4.48 55.78
CA TYR A 69 36.85 -3.81 54.58
C TYR A 69 35.87 -3.97 53.42
N VAL A 70 35.94 -3.05 52.46
CA VAL A 70 35.17 -3.09 51.22
C VAL A 70 36.03 -2.59 50.06
N GLN A 71 36.05 -3.35 48.97
CA GLN A 71 36.62 -2.97 47.69
C GLN A 71 35.52 -3.05 46.65
N LYS A 72 35.17 -1.92 46.02
CA LYS A 72 34.40 -1.95 44.77
C LYS A 72 35.35 -2.32 43.63
N PHE A 73 34.81 -2.98 42.61
CA PHE A 73 35.47 -3.32 41.36
C PHE A 73 34.68 -2.77 40.16
N ASN A 74 35.38 -2.55 39.06
CA ASN A 74 34.81 -2.09 37.79
C ASN A 74 34.19 -3.24 36.97
N ALA A 75 33.51 -2.89 35.87
CA ALA A 75 32.91 -3.86 34.95
C ALA A 75 33.95 -4.72 34.20
N ASP A 76 35.21 -4.27 34.12
CA ASP A 76 36.37 -4.99 33.57
C ASP A 76 37.10 -5.88 34.59
N GLY A 77 36.75 -5.79 35.88
CA GLY A 77 37.46 -6.51 36.96
C GLY A 77 38.61 -5.75 37.62
N SER A 78 38.91 -4.50 37.23
CA SER A 78 39.87 -3.65 37.97
C SER A 78 39.33 -3.31 39.36
N THR A 79 40.22 -2.94 40.29
CA THR A 79 39.79 -2.25 41.51
C THR A 79 39.15 -0.90 41.15
N TYR A 80 37.98 -0.63 41.73
CA TYR A 80 37.44 0.73 41.84
C TYR A 80 38.13 1.40 43.01
N ASP A 81 39.38 1.77 42.82
CA ASP A 81 40.01 2.79 43.64
C ASP A 81 39.34 4.14 43.35
N ASN A 82 39.34 5.04 44.32
CA ASN A 82 39.06 6.46 44.05
C ASN A 82 40.31 7.10 43.42
N LEU A 83 40.69 6.56 42.26
CA LEU A 83 41.66 7.14 41.34
C LEU A 83 41.00 8.38 40.74
N VAL A 84 41.43 9.55 41.16
CA VAL A 84 40.94 10.79 40.59
C VAL A 84 41.70 10.98 39.28
N VAL A 85 41.04 10.66 38.16
CA VAL A 85 41.55 11.00 36.83
C VAL A 85 41.19 12.47 36.56
N LEU A 86 42.14 13.24 36.07
CA LEU A 86 42.04 14.69 35.87
C LEU A 86 42.50 15.05 34.47
N ASN A 87 41.67 15.78 33.73
CA ASN A 87 42.13 16.53 32.56
C ASN A 87 42.73 17.89 32.97
N HIS A 88 43.11 18.73 32.00
CA HIS A 88 43.69 20.05 32.28
C HIS A 88 42.79 20.95 33.15
N ASP A 89 41.46 20.88 33.02
CA ASP A 89 40.53 21.67 33.86
C ASP A 89 40.34 21.07 35.26
N GLY A 90 40.89 19.87 35.48
CA GLY A 90 40.86 19.12 36.73
C GLY A 90 41.69 19.75 37.87
N GLN A 91 41.32 19.39 39.10
CA GLN A 91 41.99 19.79 40.33
C GLN A 91 42.13 18.62 41.31
N ALA A 92 43.33 18.42 41.84
CA ALA A 92 43.59 17.52 42.95
C ALA A 92 43.37 18.24 44.30
N THR A 93 42.59 17.64 45.20
CA THR A 93 42.44 18.13 46.57
C THR A 93 43.55 17.55 47.46
N VAL A 94 44.36 18.42 48.05
CA VAL A 94 45.50 18.07 48.91
C VAL A 94 45.37 18.68 50.32
N GLN A 95 46.08 18.12 51.29
CA GLN A 95 46.14 18.62 52.65
C GLN A 95 47.48 18.21 53.30
N SER A 96 48.04 19.08 54.12
CA SER A 96 49.21 18.81 54.97
C SER A 96 48.84 18.92 56.45
N THR A 97 49.56 18.23 57.33
CA THR A 97 49.47 18.44 58.79
C THR A 97 50.11 19.76 59.24
N GLU A 98 50.94 20.37 58.39
CA GLU A 98 51.72 21.58 58.67
C GLU A 98 51.52 22.64 57.58
N THR A 99 51.78 23.92 57.91
CA THR A 99 51.67 25.05 56.99
C THR A 99 52.92 25.15 56.12
N GLY A 100 52.75 25.29 54.81
CA GLY A 100 53.86 25.28 53.85
C GLY A 100 53.36 25.18 52.40
N THR A 101 54.05 24.40 51.57
CA THR A 101 53.67 24.16 50.16
C THR A 101 53.46 22.67 49.94
N VAL A 102 52.40 22.29 49.22
CA VAL A 102 52.27 20.93 48.67
C VAL A 102 52.59 20.96 47.19
N TYR A 103 53.43 20.03 46.76
CA TYR A 103 53.77 19.75 45.38
C TYR A 103 53.06 18.46 44.96
N LEU A 104 52.42 18.49 43.79
CA LEU A 104 51.92 17.33 43.08
C LEU A 104 52.94 17.03 41.97
N VAL A 105 53.53 15.83 41.96
CA VAL A 105 54.73 15.52 41.15
C VAL A 105 54.53 14.17 40.45
N ASN A 106 54.91 14.12 39.17
CA ASN A 106 54.79 12.95 38.29
C ASN A 106 55.75 11.84 38.73
N ASP A 107 55.30 10.59 38.67
CA ASP A 107 56.07 9.41 39.13
C ASP A 107 57.38 9.17 38.36
N ASN A 108 57.56 9.80 37.19
CA ASN A 108 58.84 9.79 36.46
C ASN A 108 59.93 10.66 37.12
N VAL A 109 59.59 11.49 38.13
CA VAL A 109 60.53 12.31 38.90
C VAL A 109 60.96 11.57 40.16
N VAL A 110 62.25 11.22 40.24
CA VAL A 110 62.81 10.58 41.46
C VAL A 110 63.06 11.64 42.52
N VAL A 111 62.11 11.78 43.45
CA VAL A 111 62.17 12.79 44.53
C VAL A 111 62.93 12.28 45.76
N SER A 112 64.02 12.98 46.11
CA SER A 112 64.75 12.81 47.38
C SER A 112 64.88 14.11 48.19
N GLN A 113 64.78 15.27 47.51
CA GLN A 113 64.92 16.63 48.06
C GLN A 113 64.14 17.63 47.18
N LEU A 114 63.86 18.83 47.69
CA LEU A 114 63.06 19.84 46.98
C LEU A 114 63.64 20.30 45.63
N SER A 115 64.96 20.26 45.45
CA SER A 115 65.60 20.59 44.17
C SER A 115 65.29 19.57 43.07
N ASP A 116 64.93 18.33 43.42
CA ASP A 116 64.60 17.30 42.44
C ASP A 116 63.21 17.58 41.83
N ILE A 117 62.27 18.09 42.65
CA ILE A 117 60.96 18.57 42.20
C ILE A 117 61.12 19.87 41.39
N THR A 118 61.73 20.89 41.99
CA THR A 118 61.79 22.24 41.39
C THR A 118 62.77 22.37 40.23
N GLY A 119 63.62 21.36 40.01
CA GLY A 119 64.47 21.18 38.84
C GLY A 119 63.90 20.25 37.76
N ALA A 120 62.77 19.58 38.01
CA ALA A 120 62.05 18.80 36.99
C ALA A 120 61.33 19.71 35.98
N ALA A 121 60.91 19.14 34.84
CA ALA A 121 60.20 19.90 33.82
C ALA A 121 58.84 20.43 34.36
N SER A 122 58.41 21.60 33.88
CA SER A 122 57.27 22.34 34.44
C SER A 122 55.90 21.69 34.21
N ASP A 123 55.86 20.67 33.36
CA ASP A 123 54.72 19.80 33.08
C ASP A 123 54.73 18.52 33.94
N GLN A 124 55.82 18.25 34.67
CA GLN A 124 55.94 17.11 35.58
C GLN A 124 55.56 17.45 37.04
N TRP A 125 55.25 18.71 37.36
CA TRP A 125 54.82 19.08 38.70
C TRP A 125 53.97 20.36 38.76
N ALA A 126 53.08 20.42 39.74
CA ALA A 126 52.30 21.59 40.12
C ALA A 126 52.39 21.79 41.64
N SER A 127 52.00 22.96 42.16
CA SER A 127 52.05 23.22 43.61
C SER A 127 50.99 24.20 44.09
N THR A 128 50.71 24.17 45.40
CA THR A 128 49.84 25.13 46.08
C THR A 128 50.32 25.40 47.50
N ALA A 129 50.08 26.60 48.02
CA ALA A 129 50.33 26.92 49.42
C ALA A 129 49.22 26.33 50.30
N VAL A 130 49.59 25.69 51.41
CA VAL A 130 48.65 25.01 52.32
C VAL A 130 48.77 25.55 53.74
N ILE A 131 47.63 25.58 54.45
CA ILE A 131 47.55 25.84 55.88
C ILE A 131 47.38 24.49 56.59
N ALA A 132 48.07 24.30 57.72
CA ALA A 132 47.98 23.10 58.53
C ALA A 132 46.54 22.59 58.70
N ASN A 133 46.31 21.34 58.35
CA ASN A 133 45.03 20.61 58.44
C ASN A 133 43.85 21.24 57.67
N THR A 134 44.14 22.08 56.67
CA THR A 134 43.16 22.67 55.76
C THR A 134 43.34 22.10 54.36
N SER A 135 42.26 21.70 53.70
CA SER A 135 42.30 21.20 52.33
C SER A 135 42.47 22.35 51.32
N ALA A 136 43.26 22.12 50.27
CA ALA A 136 43.53 23.07 49.19
C ALA A 136 43.50 22.37 47.82
N SER A 137 43.31 23.13 46.74
CA SER A 137 43.37 22.60 45.37
C SER A 137 44.76 22.83 44.74
N ILE A 138 45.20 21.83 43.96
CA ILE A 138 46.24 21.97 42.93
C ILE A 138 45.57 21.73 41.57
N SER A 139 45.79 22.61 40.59
CA SER A 139 45.25 22.44 39.22
C SER A 139 46.17 21.58 38.36
N ALA A 140 45.58 20.78 37.47
CA ALA A 140 46.29 19.97 36.48
C ALA A 140 46.56 20.71 35.15
N ALA A 141 46.22 22.00 35.03
CA ALA A 141 46.11 22.73 33.75
C ALA A 141 47.38 22.89 32.89
N ASN A 142 48.53 22.37 33.32
CA ASN A 142 49.76 22.32 32.53
C ASN A 142 50.52 20.99 32.74
N LEU A 143 49.89 19.98 33.37
CA LEU A 143 50.53 18.71 33.70
C LEU A 143 50.45 17.75 32.51
N ALA A 144 51.54 17.05 32.23
CA ALA A 144 51.59 15.99 31.24
C ALA A 144 50.90 14.71 31.75
N ASP A 145 50.45 13.87 30.82
CA ASP A 145 49.74 12.62 31.14
C ASP A 145 50.59 11.68 32.02
N GLY A 146 49.95 11.01 32.98
CA GLY A 146 50.60 10.03 33.87
C GLY A 146 50.12 10.09 35.32
N THR A 147 50.72 9.25 36.17
CA THR A 147 50.44 9.20 37.61
C THR A 147 51.21 10.27 38.37
N TYR A 148 50.57 10.88 39.37
CA TYR A 148 51.14 11.89 40.25
C TYR A 148 50.87 11.58 41.72
N HIS A 149 51.90 11.71 42.55
CA HIS A 149 51.81 11.70 44.00
C HIS A 149 52.08 13.10 44.59
N ALA A 150 51.76 13.29 45.87
CA ALA A 150 51.92 14.57 46.57
C ALA A 150 53.00 14.51 47.65
N TRP A 151 53.78 15.59 47.76
CA TRP A 151 54.79 15.85 48.79
C TRP A 151 54.53 17.22 49.42
N ALA A 152 54.57 17.30 50.75
CA ALA A 152 54.52 18.56 51.48
C ALA A 152 55.93 19.06 51.82
N VAL A 153 56.10 20.37 51.87
CA VAL A 153 57.31 21.07 52.32
C VAL A 153 56.92 22.09 53.38
N ASP A 154 57.54 22.03 54.55
CA ASP A 154 57.29 22.97 55.64
C ASP A 154 57.95 24.35 55.41
N ALA A 155 57.73 25.29 56.34
CA ALA A 155 58.33 26.63 56.29
C ALA A 155 59.86 26.66 56.51
N ALA A 156 60.49 25.53 56.86
CA ALA A 156 61.95 25.38 57.00
C ALA A 156 62.61 24.66 55.81
N GLY A 157 61.82 24.11 54.88
CA GLY A 157 62.30 23.36 53.71
C GLY A 157 62.37 21.84 53.89
N ASN A 158 61.83 21.29 54.99
CA ASN A 158 61.77 19.85 55.23
C ASN A 158 60.70 19.22 54.33
N LEU A 159 61.08 18.18 53.59
CA LEU A 159 60.21 17.43 52.68
C LEU A 159 59.52 16.26 53.39
N SER A 160 58.23 16.04 53.13
CA SER A 160 57.48 14.89 53.65
C SER A 160 57.82 13.58 52.93
N VAL A 161 57.33 12.47 53.50
CA VAL A 161 57.14 11.24 52.72
C VAL A 161 56.09 11.46 51.61
N ILE A 162 56.15 10.62 50.58
CA ILE A 162 55.18 10.56 49.48
C ILE A 162 53.76 10.25 49.99
N SER A 163 52.73 10.81 49.36
CA SER A 163 51.33 10.54 49.70
C SER A 163 50.93 9.08 49.41
N GLY A 164 50.21 8.43 50.34
CA GLY A 164 49.67 7.08 50.14
C GLY A 164 48.49 6.96 49.14
N ARG A 165 48.22 8.02 48.37
CA ARG A 165 47.26 8.08 47.26
C ARG A 165 47.84 8.94 46.15
N SER A 166 47.54 8.58 44.92
CA SER A 166 47.86 9.33 43.70
C SER A 166 46.61 9.93 43.04
N VAL A 167 46.84 10.76 42.04
CA VAL A 167 45.89 11.10 40.98
C VAL A 167 46.51 10.69 39.63
N VAL A 168 45.69 10.53 38.60
CA VAL A 168 46.19 10.42 37.22
C VAL A 168 45.81 11.69 36.47
N VAL A 169 46.75 12.25 35.72
CA VAL A 169 46.47 13.28 34.74
C VAL A 169 46.35 12.61 33.38
N ASP A 170 45.33 12.98 32.63
CA ASP A 170 45.06 12.48 31.29
C ASP A 170 44.39 13.58 30.45
N ASN A 171 45.12 14.08 29.46
CA ASN A 171 44.66 15.07 28.49
C ASN A 171 44.48 14.48 27.09
N THR A 172 44.65 13.17 26.93
CA THR A 172 44.46 12.47 25.66
C THR A 172 42.95 12.34 25.38
N VAL A 173 42.55 12.51 24.11
CA VAL A 173 41.15 12.39 23.69
C VAL A 173 40.87 11.01 23.08
N PRO A 174 39.70 10.40 23.30
CA PRO A 174 39.35 9.12 22.69
C PRO A 174 39.39 9.19 21.16
N VAL A 175 39.97 8.18 20.51
CA VAL A 175 40.08 8.12 19.05
C VAL A 175 39.11 7.09 18.49
N PHE A 176 38.14 7.52 17.67
CA PHE A 176 37.21 6.60 17.01
C PHE A 176 37.90 5.67 16.02
N THR A 177 37.55 4.39 16.09
CA THR A 177 37.98 3.31 15.19
C THR A 177 36.81 2.72 14.39
N SER A 178 35.56 3.02 14.76
CA SER A 178 34.36 2.70 13.98
C SER A 178 34.24 3.53 12.69
N ALA A 179 33.56 2.98 11.68
CA ALA A 179 33.38 3.61 10.38
C ALA A 179 32.43 4.82 10.43
N THR A 180 32.61 5.81 9.55
CA THR A 180 31.74 7.02 9.49
C THR A 180 30.36 6.77 8.87
N THR A 181 29.96 5.52 8.66
CA THR A 181 28.71 5.15 7.99
C THR A 181 28.11 3.91 8.67
N ALA A 182 26.81 3.99 8.97
CA ALA A 182 26.02 2.93 9.57
C ALA A 182 25.38 2.01 8.51
N ALA A 183 24.66 0.98 8.94
CA ALA A 183 23.81 0.22 8.03
C ALA A 183 22.63 1.09 7.53
N ASP A 184 22.18 0.82 6.31
CA ASP A 184 20.96 1.43 5.78
C ASP A 184 19.72 0.93 6.55
N ILE A 185 18.82 1.84 6.88
CA ILE A 185 17.57 1.55 7.59
C ILE A 185 16.49 1.27 6.54
N THR A 186 15.90 0.07 6.58
CA THR A 186 14.82 -0.34 5.67
C THR A 186 13.46 -0.39 6.37
N ASP A 187 12.39 -0.53 5.60
CA ASP A 187 11.05 -0.93 6.07
C ASP A 187 11.05 -2.12 7.06
N SER A 188 12.00 -3.04 6.87
CA SER A 188 12.18 -4.29 7.61
C SER A 188 13.08 -4.12 8.84
N THR A 189 13.68 -2.94 9.05
CA THR A 189 14.48 -2.62 10.23
C THR A 189 13.58 -2.13 11.35
N VAL A 190 13.51 -2.86 12.46
CA VAL A 190 12.53 -2.64 13.53
C VAL A 190 13.15 -2.04 14.80
N ALA A 191 12.28 -1.53 15.68
CA ALA A 191 12.70 -0.98 16.97
C ALA A 191 13.40 -2.05 17.82
N GLY A 192 14.65 -1.79 18.20
CA GLY A 192 15.55 -2.72 18.88
C GLY A 192 16.72 -3.20 18.02
N ASP A 193 16.63 -3.13 16.68
CA ASP A 193 17.69 -3.56 15.77
C ASP A 193 18.93 -2.68 15.90
N THR A 194 20.12 -3.28 15.77
CA THR A 194 21.40 -2.58 15.80
C THR A 194 21.71 -1.98 14.43
N VAL A 195 21.70 -0.65 14.33
CA VAL A 195 22.01 0.08 13.09
C VAL A 195 23.51 0.42 12.96
N TYR A 196 24.19 0.54 14.10
CA TYR A 196 25.58 0.96 14.18
C TYR A 196 26.21 0.48 15.51
N THR A 197 27.54 0.34 15.55
CA THR A 197 28.29 0.16 16.79
C THR A 197 29.46 1.12 16.80
N ALA A 198 29.41 2.09 17.70
CA ALA A 198 30.51 3.00 17.95
C ALA A 198 31.68 2.24 18.62
N ALA A 199 32.89 2.54 18.17
CA ALA A 199 34.12 2.03 18.77
C ALA A 199 35.15 3.15 18.78
N ALA A 200 35.76 3.38 19.93
CA ALA A 200 36.88 4.27 20.13
C ALA A 200 37.93 3.59 21.03
N THR A 201 39.15 4.10 20.97
CA THR A 201 40.29 3.64 21.78
C THR A 201 40.88 4.82 22.56
N ASP A 202 41.22 4.55 23.82
CA ASP A 202 41.85 5.48 24.75
C ASP A 202 42.72 4.68 25.75
N ALA A 203 43.51 5.36 26.58
CA ALA A 203 44.25 4.73 27.68
C ALA A 203 43.34 4.29 28.85
N HIS A 204 42.19 4.97 29.03
CA HIS A 204 41.23 4.73 30.10
C HIS A 204 39.86 4.24 29.55
N GLY A 205 38.91 4.02 30.46
CA GLY A 205 37.56 3.56 30.11
C GLY A 205 36.75 4.63 29.39
N ILE A 206 36.17 4.27 28.24
CA ILE A 206 35.34 5.15 27.40
C ILE A 206 33.86 4.96 27.71
N THR A 207 33.12 6.07 27.70
CA THR A 207 31.66 6.11 27.66
C THR A 207 31.15 6.77 26.38
N TYR A 208 30.02 6.30 25.85
CA TYR A 208 29.44 6.78 24.60
C TYR A 208 28.09 7.47 24.79
N SER A 209 27.83 8.52 24.01
CA SER A 209 26.54 9.19 23.89
C SER A 209 26.26 9.57 22.42
N LEU A 210 25.00 9.89 22.07
CA LEU A 210 24.64 10.39 20.74
C LEU A 210 23.64 11.56 20.81
N ASN A 211 23.54 12.35 19.74
CA ASN A 211 22.66 13.51 19.70
C ASN A 211 21.18 13.19 19.37
N ASP A 212 20.92 12.34 18.37
CA ASP A 212 19.56 11.94 17.97
C ASP A 212 18.99 10.84 18.88
N THR A 213 18.63 11.27 20.09
CA THR A 213 17.92 10.47 21.09
C THR A 213 16.41 10.32 20.80
N GLN A 214 15.93 10.81 19.65
CA GLN A 214 14.54 10.62 19.21
C GLN A 214 14.41 9.31 18.42
N HIS A 215 15.29 9.08 17.44
CA HIS A 215 15.24 7.89 16.59
C HIS A 215 16.15 6.76 17.06
N PHE A 216 17.21 7.07 17.83
CA PHE A 216 18.24 6.10 18.22
C PHE A 216 18.53 6.08 19.72
N ARG A 217 18.99 4.93 20.20
CA ARG A 217 19.53 4.75 21.55
C ARG A 217 20.93 4.14 21.45
N ILE A 218 21.89 4.70 22.17
CA ILE A 218 23.21 4.10 22.36
C ILE A 218 23.32 3.41 23.73
N ASN A 219 24.04 2.31 23.80
CA ASN A 219 24.56 1.76 25.05
C ASN A 219 25.86 2.49 25.40
N ALA A 220 25.91 3.10 26.58
CA ALA A 220 27.02 3.96 26.99
C ALA A 220 28.33 3.19 27.27
N SER A 221 28.30 1.90 27.60
CA SER A 221 29.49 1.07 27.88
C SER A 221 29.96 0.25 26.68
N THR A 222 29.07 -0.08 25.72
CA THR A 222 29.39 -0.93 24.56
C THR A 222 29.35 -0.24 23.20
N GLY A 223 28.90 1.02 23.13
CA GLY A 223 28.82 1.80 21.87
C GLY A 223 27.75 1.33 20.88
N VAL A 224 27.04 0.22 21.16
CA VAL A 224 25.96 -0.32 20.32
C VAL A 224 24.81 0.67 20.21
N VAL A 225 24.45 1.05 18.98
CA VAL A 225 23.33 1.94 18.65
C VAL A 225 22.17 1.14 18.08
N THR A 226 21.02 1.20 18.76
CA THR A 226 19.78 0.56 18.34
C THR A 226 18.71 1.57 17.91
N LEU A 227 17.85 1.14 17.00
CA LEU A 227 16.71 1.92 16.52
C LEU A 227 15.61 1.99 17.58
N ILE A 228 15.06 3.18 17.84
CA ILE A 228 13.83 3.39 18.62
C ILE A 228 12.62 3.44 17.68
N SER A 229 12.76 4.17 16.57
CA SER A 229 11.77 4.32 15.51
C SER A 229 12.47 4.83 14.26
N SER A 230 12.12 4.31 13.08
CA SER A 230 12.70 4.78 11.82
C SER A 230 12.53 6.30 11.65
N PRO A 231 13.61 7.04 11.30
CA PRO A 231 13.49 8.39 10.75
C PRO A 231 12.65 8.38 9.46
N GLY A 232 12.19 9.56 9.02
CA GLY A 232 11.54 9.67 7.71
C GLY A 232 12.51 9.34 6.56
N GLN A 233 11.97 8.82 5.44
CA GLN A 233 12.73 8.47 4.24
C GLN A 233 13.69 9.60 3.82
N SER A 234 15.01 9.31 3.82
CA SER A 234 16.07 10.31 3.66
C SER A 234 17.41 9.64 3.34
N SER A 235 18.06 10.02 2.24
CA SER A 235 19.43 9.59 1.91
C SER A 235 20.46 10.55 2.50
N GLY A 236 21.59 10.03 2.98
CA GLY A 236 22.65 10.86 3.59
C GLY A 236 22.23 11.55 4.89
N ALA A 237 21.29 10.98 5.64
CA ALA A 237 20.97 11.40 7.00
C ALA A 237 22.16 11.13 7.93
N GLN A 238 22.20 11.80 9.10
CA GLN A 238 23.33 11.70 10.01
C GLN A 238 22.94 11.85 11.49
N PHE A 239 23.67 11.15 12.35
CA PHE A 239 23.76 11.45 13.78
C PHE A 239 25.22 11.69 14.19
N ILE A 240 25.43 12.21 15.38
CA ILE A 240 26.76 12.44 15.98
C ILE A 240 26.87 11.57 17.23
N VAL A 241 27.93 10.77 17.31
CA VAL A 241 28.33 10.05 18.51
C VAL A 241 29.44 10.84 19.21
N THR A 242 29.38 10.95 20.53
CA THR A 242 30.46 11.47 21.37
C THR A 242 31.05 10.32 22.18
N ALA A 243 32.37 10.16 22.14
CA ALA A 243 33.13 9.29 23.04
C ALA A 243 33.82 10.16 24.09
N ILE A 244 33.73 9.75 25.36
CA ILE A 244 34.22 10.48 26.54
C ILE A 244 35.01 9.50 27.43
N ASP A 245 36.26 9.81 27.76
CA ASP A 245 37.09 9.01 28.68
C ASP A 245 36.74 9.21 30.17
N ALA A 246 37.57 8.66 31.06
CA ALA A 246 37.42 8.77 32.51
C ALA A 246 37.86 10.12 33.10
N ALA A 247 38.68 10.91 32.40
CA ALA A 247 39.09 12.26 32.76
C ALA A 247 38.07 13.33 32.33
N GLY A 248 37.24 13.01 31.33
CA GLY A 248 36.23 13.85 30.73
C GLY A 248 36.64 14.50 29.40
N ASN A 249 37.75 14.09 28.76
CA ASN A 249 38.08 14.56 27.42
C ASN A 249 37.16 13.88 26.38
N GLN A 250 36.97 14.53 25.24
CA GLN A 250 35.87 14.18 24.33
C GLN A 250 36.25 14.30 22.86
N THR A 251 35.83 13.31 22.08
CA THR A 251 35.85 13.36 20.61
C THR A 251 34.44 13.09 20.09
N THR A 252 34.11 13.68 18.94
CA THR A 252 32.85 13.41 18.22
C THR A 252 33.10 12.80 16.85
N GLN A 253 32.20 11.89 16.44
CA GLN A 253 32.15 11.30 15.12
C GLN A 253 30.77 11.49 14.51
N THR A 254 30.71 12.14 13.36
CA THR A 254 29.50 12.15 12.51
C THR A 254 29.39 10.80 11.81
N VAL A 255 28.22 10.17 11.91
CA VAL A 255 27.90 8.88 11.29
C VAL A 255 26.75 9.10 10.31
N THR A 256 26.96 8.74 9.04
CA THR A 256 25.94 8.84 7.99
C THR A 256 25.17 7.54 7.81
N TYR A 257 23.92 7.64 7.35
CA TYR A 257 23.06 6.50 7.01
C TYR A 257 22.05 6.91 5.93
N ASN A 258 21.46 5.94 5.24
CA ASN A 258 20.23 6.15 4.48
C ASN A 258 19.05 5.51 5.21
N VAL A 259 17.87 6.07 4.99
CA VAL A 259 16.61 5.32 5.09
C VAL A 259 16.19 5.00 3.65
N VAL A 260 15.79 3.75 3.40
CA VAL A 260 15.50 3.20 2.07
C VAL A 260 14.17 2.45 2.11
N ASP A 261 13.36 2.59 1.06
CA ASP A 261 12.17 1.75 0.85
C ASP A 261 12.53 0.53 0.01
N THR A 262 12.18 -0.67 0.48
CA THR A 262 12.50 -1.95 -0.18
C THR A 262 11.28 -2.83 -0.41
N THR A 263 10.08 -2.35 -0.05
CA THR A 263 8.82 -3.06 -0.19
C THR A 263 8.17 -2.70 -1.51
N PRO A 264 7.94 -3.64 -2.44
CA PRO A 264 7.21 -3.34 -3.65
C PRO A 264 5.72 -3.08 -3.40
N PRO A 265 5.10 -2.15 -4.13
CA PRO A 265 3.68 -1.88 -4.02
C PRO A 265 2.85 -3.08 -4.49
N GLY A 266 1.62 -3.19 -4.00
CA GLY A 266 0.60 -4.06 -4.58
C GLY A 266 -0.09 -3.39 -5.77
N VAL A 267 -0.40 -4.14 -6.83
CA VAL A 267 -1.09 -3.65 -8.02
C VAL A 267 -2.43 -4.37 -8.23
N MET A 268 -3.42 -3.64 -8.77
CA MET A 268 -4.70 -4.19 -9.23
C MET A 268 -5.01 -3.67 -10.63
N LEU A 269 -5.55 -4.56 -11.47
CA LEU A 269 -6.11 -4.26 -12.79
C LEU A 269 -7.58 -4.67 -12.79
N VAL A 270 -8.43 -3.79 -13.32
CA VAL A 270 -9.87 -4.00 -13.52
C VAL A 270 -10.17 -3.72 -15.00
N SER A 271 -10.38 -4.81 -15.74
CA SER A 271 -11.03 -4.84 -17.05
C SER A 271 -12.56 -4.78 -16.89
N ASP A 272 -13.27 -4.95 -18.01
CA ASP A 272 -14.68 -5.30 -18.06
C ASP A 272 -14.97 -6.76 -17.58
N ALA A 273 -16.09 -7.34 -18.02
CA ALA A 273 -16.57 -8.67 -17.66
C ALA A 273 -16.09 -9.83 -18.54
N ASP A 274 -15.66 -9.61 -19.79
CA ASP A 274 -15.06 -10.65 -20.65
C ASP A 274 -13.53 -10.51 -20.82
N GLY A 275 -12.99 -9.32 -20.62
CA GLY A 275 -11.55 -9.04 -20.59
C GLY A 275 -10.93 -8.80 -21.96
N VAL A 276 -11.74 -8.55 -23.00
CA VAL A 276 -11.30 -8.38 -24.39
C VAL A 276 -11.72 -6.99 -24.87
N GLU A 277 -10.73 -6.10 -25.08
CA GLU A 277 -10.94 -4.66 -25.25
C GLU A 277 -10.20 -4.14 -26.51
N ASN A 278 -10.74 -3.16 -27.21
CA ASN A 278 -10.03 -2.54 -28.34
C ASN A 278 -9.07 -1.42 -27.89
N SER A 279 -8.06 -1.07 -28.69
CA SER A 279 -7.09 -0.02 -28.31
C SER A 279 -7.68 1.40 -28.17
N GLY A 280 -8.93 1.63 -28.55
CA GLY A 280 -9.68 2.86 -28.25
C GLY A 280 -10.21 2.94 -26.82
N GLU A 281 -10.32 1.82 -26.11
CA GLU A 281 -10.91 1.73 -24.78
C GLU A 281 -9.90 1.94 -23.64
N MET A 282 -10.38 1.83 -22.39
CA MET A 282 -9.63 2.20 -21.19
C MET A 282 -9.95 1.29 -20.01
N VAL A 283 -8.91 0.75 -19.37
CA VAL A 283 -9.00 -0.04 -18.14
C VAL A 283 -8.83 0.82 -16.89
N ILE A 284 -9.18 0.28 -15.72
CA ILE A 284 -8.92 0.93 -14.42
C ILE A 284 -7.79 0.18 -13.71
N VAL A 285 -6.77 0.91 -13.29
CA VAL A 285 -5.63 0.40 -12.51
C VAL A 285 -5.54 1.07 -11.14
N GLN A 286 -4.97 0.37 -10.16
CA GLN A 286 -4.74 0.88 -8.81
C GLN A 286 -3.42 0.33 -8.25
N SER A 287 -2.71 1.14 -7.47
CA SER A 287 -1.58 0.71 -6.64
C SER A 287 -1.91 0.89 -5.15
N SER A 288 -1.26 0.13 -4.26
CA SER A 288 -1.27 0.38 -2.80
C SER A 288 -0.63 1.73 -2.43
N GLU A 289 0.28 2.22 -3.26
CA GLU A 289 1.11 3.42 -3.02
C GLU A 289 1.06 4.41 -4.19
N ALA A 290 1.70 5.56 -4.00
CA ALA A 290 1.80 6.58 -5.05
C ALA A 290 3.04 6.33 -5.92
N GLY A 291 2.88 6.46 -7.23
CA GLY A 291 3.93 6.11 -8.20
C GLY A 291 3.36 5.99 -9.61
N THR A 292 3.79 4.99 -10.37
CA THR A 292 3.36 4.74 -11.76
C THR A 292 2.87 3.31 -11.92
N VAL A 293 1.71 3.11 -12.57
CA VAL A 293 1.31 1.78 -13.06
C VAL A 293 1.59 1.69 -14.55
N TYR A 294 2.24 0.61 -14.95
CA TYR A 294 2.49 0.19 -16.32
C TYR A 294 1.54 -0.96 -16.65
N LEU A 295 0.94 -0.94 -17.83
CA LEU A 295 0.24 -2.07 -18.45
C LEU A 295 1.16 -2.63 -19.54
N VAL A 296 1.52 -3.91 -19.44
CA VAL A 296 2.67 -4.51 -20.14
C VAL A 296 2.25 -5.82 -20.79
N SER A 297 2.65 -6.04 -22.05
CA SER A 297 2.39 -7.27 -22.79
C SER A 297 3.12 -8.47 -22.18
N ASP A 298 2.49 -9.65 -22.15
CA ASP A 298 3.12 -10.92 -21.75
C ASP A 298 4.34 -11.32 -22.61
N SER A 299 4.55 -10.66 -23.75
CA SER A 299 5.76 -10.80 -24.56
C SER A 299 7.01 -10.14 -23.93
N VAL A 300 6.84 -9.29 -22.91
CA VAL A 300 7.91 -8.58 -22.21
C VAL A 300 8.20 -9.25 -20.86
N THR A 301 9.40 -9.77 -20.69
CA THR A 301 9.84 -10.30 -19.38
C THR A 301 10.18 -9.16 -18.44
N VAL A 302 9.34 -8.91 -17.44
CA VAL A 302 9.57 -7.88 -16.41
C VAL A 302 10.41 -8.45 -15.27
N THR A 303 11.60 -7.88 -15.04
CA THR A 303 12.43 -8.16 -13.85
C THR A 303 12.73 -6.95 -12.97
N ASP A 304 12.62 -5.74 -13.53
CA ASP A 304 12.97 -4.48 -12.88
C ASP A 304 12.32 -3.27 -13.60
N LEU A 305 12.53 -2.06 -13.08
CA LEU A 305 12.04 -0.81 -13.70
C LEU A 305 12.65 -0.57 -15.09
N ASN A 306 13.87 -1.08 -15.35
CA ASN A 306 14.49 -0.99 -16.68
C ASN A 306 13.74 -1.87 -17.70
N SER A 307 13.23 -3.03 -17.29
CA SER A 307 12.40 -3.90 -18.13
C SER A 307 11.13 -3.19 -18.59
N LEU A 308 10.51 -2.41 -17.71
CA LEU A 308 9.30 -1.61 -17.98
C LEU A 308 9.59 -0.40 -18.88
N THR A 309 10.67 0.33 -18.59
CA THR A 309 11.00 1.61 -19.24
C THR A 309 11.78 1.48 -20.56
N ASN A 310 12.29 0.28 -20.88
CA ASN A 310 12.91 -0.04 -22.17
C ASN A 310 12.05 -0.98 -23.03
N ALA A 311 10.83 -1.31 -22.60
CA ALA A 311 9.85 -1.98 -23.45
C ALA A 311 9.43 -1.07 -24.62
N ALA A 312 9.07 -1.66 -25.76
CA ALA A 312 8.67 -0.90 -26.94
C ALA A 312 7.32 -0.21 -26.73
N ASP A 313 7.16 1.02 -27.25
CA ASP A 313 5.97 1.89 -27.09
C ASP A 313 4.62 1.22 -27.43
N ASN A 314 4.62 0.16 -28.24
CA ASN A 314 3.42 -0.60 -28.63
C ASN A 314 3.16 -1.87 -27.77
N LEU A 315 3.98 -2.11 -26.75
CA LEU A 315 3.91 -3.25 -25.81
C LEU A 315 3.80 -2.79 -24.34
N VAL A 316 3.86 -1.48 -24.09
CA VAL A 316 3.68 -0.89 -22.76
C VAL A 316 2.92 0.44 -22.85
N ASN A 317 1.99 0.68 -21.93
CA ASN A 317 1.48 2.02 -21.64
C ASN A 317 1.52 2.27 -20.12
N SER A 318 1.45 3.53 -19.66
CA SER A 318 1.56 3.83 -18.23
C SER A 318 0.80 5.08 -17.79
N VAL A 319 0.46 5.12 -16.49
CA VAL A 319 -0.18 6.28 -15.85
C VAL A 319 0.36 6.49 -14.43
N ALA A 320 0.56 7.74 -14.02
CA ALA A 320 0.89 8.08 -12.64
C ALA A 320 -0.35 7.94 -11.75
N VAL A 321 -0.22 7.26 -10.61
CA VAL A 321 -1.32 6.92 -9.70
C VAL A 321 -1.09 7.46 -8.29
N ALA A 322 -2.18 7.70 -7.58
CA ALA A 322 -2.16 7.97 -6.14
C ALA A 322 -2.49 6.70 -5.35
N ALA A 323 -1.90 6.57 -4.16
CA ALA A 323 -2.07 5.44 -3.26
C ALA A 323 -3.55 5.09 -3.03
N ASN A 324 -3.94 3.87 -3.40
CA ASN A 324 -5.30 3.32 -3.28
C ASN A 324 -6.38 4.11 -4.05
N VAL A 325 -6.03 4.76 -5.16
CA VAL A 325 -6.98 5.44 -6.05
C VAL A 325 -7.04 4.74 -7.41
N GLY A 326 -8.21 4.19 -7.73
CA GLY A 326 -8.51 3.69 -9.08
C GLY A 326 -8.36 4.80 -10.11
N THR A 327 -7.46 4.57 -11.08
CA THR A 327 -7.01 5.53 -12.08
C THR A 327 -7.22 4.92 -13.47
N VAL A 328 -7.69 5.72 -14.43
CA VAL A 328 -7.96 5.27 -15.80
C VAL A 328 -6.65 5.19 -16.59
N LEU A 329 -6.42 4.08 -17.29
CA LEU A 329 -5.30 3.85 -18.20
C LEU A 329 -5.84 3.40 -19.56
N ALA A 330 -5.52 4.17 -20.61
CA ALA A 330 -5.98 3.91 -21.97
C ALA A 330 -5.17 2.81 -22.67
N LEU A 331 -5.78 2.13 -23.63
CA LEU A 331 -5.16 1.06 -24.41
C LEU A 331 -4.53 1.56 -25.74
N ASN A 332 -4.50 2.88 -25.95
CA ASN A 332 -4.16 3.50 -27.23
C ASN A 332 -2.75 3.17 -27.75
N GLY A 333 -2.67 2.60 -28.95
CA GLY A 333 -1.41 2.26 -29.61
C GLY A 333 -0.76 0.96 -29.13
N LEU A 334 -1.38 0.24 -28.18
CA LEU A 334 -0.98 -1.12 -27.83
C LEU A 334 -1.29 -2.08 -28.99
N ALA A 335 -0.34 -2.97 -29.27
CA ALA A 335 -0.54 -4.07 -30.23
C ALA A 335 -1.42 -5.17 -29.63
N GLU A 336 -1.95 -6.03 -30.49
CA GLU A 336 -2.79 -7.17 -30.09
C GLU A 336 -2.05 -8.13 -29.15
N GLY A 337 -2.77 -8.68 -28.16
CA GLY A 337 -2.25 -9.65 -27.19
C GLY A 337 -2.72 -9.41 -25.76
N THR A 338 -2.28 -10.26 -24.84
CA THR A 338 -2.63 -10.17 -23.41
C THR A 338 -1.61 -9.29 -22.65
N TYR A 339 -2.15 -8.49 -21.73
CA TYR A 339 -1.42 -7.51 -20.92
C TYR A 339 -1.76 -7.67 -19.43
N HIS A 340 -0.75 -7.47 -18.59
CA HIS A 340 -0.89 -7.39 -17.13
C HIS A 340 -0.32 -6.06 -16.60
N ALA A 341 -0.82 -5.62 -15.45
CA ALA A 341 -0.37 -4.39 -14.79
C ALA A 341 0.76 -4.65 -13.79
N TYR A 342 1.69 -3.71 -13.71
CA TYR A 342 2.79 -3.64 -12.75
C TYR A 342 2.84 -2.22 -12.17
N ALA A 343 2.82 -2.10 -10.84
CA ALA A 343 3.03 -0.84 -10.14
C ALA A 343 4.51 -0.64 -9.81
N VAL A 344 4.96 0.61 -9.83
CA VAL A 344 6.27 1.04 -9.33
C VAL A 344 6.05 2.22 -8.39
N ASP A 345 6.68 2.17 -7.21
CA ASP A 345 6.61 3.23 -6.19
C ASP A 345 7.49 4.44 -6.55
N ALA A 346 7.70 5.34 -5.58
CA ALA A 346 8.61 6.49 -5.72
C ALA A 346 10.10 6.15 -5.54
N SER A 347 10.42 4.93 -5.10
CA SER A 347 11.77 4.45 -4.78
C SER A 347 12.37 3.57 -5.90
N GLY A 348 11.52 3.05 -6.79
CA GLY A 348 11.86 2.18 -7.91
C GLY A 348 11.49 0.70 -7.71
N ASN A 349 10.81 0.34 -6.61
CA ASN A 349 10.41 -1.04 -6.33
C ASN A 349 9.24 -1.45 -7.24
N VAL A 350 9.38 -2.58 -7.94
CA VAL A 350 8.39 -3.08 -8.92
C VAL A 350 7.51 -4.17 -8.32
N SER A 351 6.20 -4.02 -8.44
CA SER A 351 5.21 -4.96 -7.92
C SER A 351 5.33 -6.37 -8.53
N ALA A 352 4.73 -7.34 -7.85
CA ALA A 352 4.28 -8.56 -8.53
C ALA A 352 3.29 -8.21 -9.67
N ILE A 353 3.19 -9.09 -10.66
CA ILE A 353 2.22 -9.02 -11.76
C ILE A 353 0.78 -8.98 -11.24
N SER A 354 -0.12 -8.23 -11.89
CA SER A 354 -1.54 -8.20 -11.53
C SER A 354 -2.21 -9.55 -11.68
N GLY A 355 -3.09 -9.91 -10.73
CA GLY A 355 -3.86 -11.16 -10.78
C GLY A 355 -4.97 -11.20 -11.84
N SER A 356 -5.33 -10.04 -12.41
CA SER A 356 -6.18 -9.89 -13.60
C SER A 356 -5.30 -9.52 -14.81
N SER A 357 -5.80 -9.79 -16.01
CA SER A 357 -5.23 -9.32 -17.28
C SER A 357 -6.29 -8.54 -18.09
N VAL A 358 -5.86 -7.97 -19.21
CA VAL A 358 -6.74 -7.53 -20.31
C VAL A 358 -6.14 -8.02 -21.63
N THR A 359 -6.97 -8.42 -22.58
CA THR A 359 -6.55 -8.77 -23.94
C THR A 359 -6.91 -7.61 -24.87
N VAL A 360 -5.91 -7.03 -25.52
CA VAL A 360 -6.11 -6.02 -26.55
C VAL A 360 -6.37 -6.73 -27.88
N ASP A 361 -7.50 -6.44 -28.53
CA ASP A 361 -7.81 -6.89 -29.88
C ASP A 361 -8.20 -5.71 -30.78
N ASN A 362 -7.61 -5.63 -31.96
CA ASN A 362 -7.83 -4.56 -32.94
C ASN A 362 -8.29 -5.10 -34.30
N THR A 363 -8.48 -6.41 -34.44
CA THR A 363 -8.87 -7.05 -35.68
C THR A 363 -10.40 -7.13 -35.77
N ALA A 364 -10.98 -6.41 -36.73
CA ALA A 364 -12.42 -6.50 -36.99
C ALA A 364 -12.81 -7.84 -37.65
N PRO A 365 -13.96 -8.44 -37.29
CA PRO A 365 -14.45 -9.68 -37.90
C PRO A 365 -14.52 -9.61 -39.42
N VAL A 366 -14.18 -10.71 -40.11
CA VAL A 366 -14.22 -10.77 -41.57
C VAL A 366 -15.52 -11.45 -42.03
N ILE A 367 -16.48 -10.67 -42.55
CA ILE A 367 -17.68 -11.19 -43.20
C ILE A 367 -17.28 -11.96 -44.47
N SER A 368 -17.62 -13.27 -44.54
CA SER A 368 -17.29 -14.12 -45.71
C SER A 368 -18.46 -14.36 -46.66
N GLY A 369 -19.69 -14.03 -46.25
CA GLY A 369 -20.85 -14.00 -47.13
C GLY A 369 -20.68 -12.97 -48.24
N GLY A 370 -20.87 -13.37 -49.50
CA GLY A 370 -20.66 -12.49 -50.66
C GLY A 370 -21.63 -11.30 -50.73
N ALA A 371 -21.28 -10.27 -51.51
CA ALA A 371 -22.08 -9.03 -51.69
C ALA A 371 -23.44 -9.22 -52.41
N THR A 372 -23.91 -10.46 -52.57
CA THR A 372 -25.19 -10.82 -53.19
C THR A 372 -25.75 -12.05 -52.48
N ALA A 373 -27.07 -12.08 -52.27
CA ALA A 373 -27.79 -13.20 -51.67
C ALA A 373 -27.57 -14.54 -52.40
N ASN A 374 -26.67 -15.38 -51.88
CA ASN A 374 -26.46 -16.75 -52.35
C ASN A 374 -27.40 -17.71 -51.63
N GLY A 375 -28.29 -18.39 -52.36
CA GLY A 375 -29.01 -19.55 -51.82
C GLY A 375 -30.24 -19.99 -52.62
N THR A 376 -31.11 -19.04 -53.00
CA THR A 376 -32.36 -19.34 -53.72
C THR A 376 -32.70 -18.28 -54.76
N SER A 377 -33.43 -18.67 -55.81
CA SER A 377 -34.17 -17.73 -56.64
C SER A 377 -35.39 -17.23 -55.85
N LEU A 378 -35.17 -16.19 -55.05
CA LEU A 378 -36.20 -15.62 -54.18
C LEU A 378 -37.29 -14.98 -55.05
N THR A 379 -38.54 -15.40 -54.87
CA THR A 379 -39.69 -14.92 -55.65
C THR A 379 -40.70 -14.18 -54.80
N SER A 380 -41.40 -13.20 -55.38
CA SER A 380 -42.51 -12.52 -54.71
C SER A 380 -43.55 -13.52 -54.17
N GLY A 381 -43.97 -13.34 -52.93
CA GLY A 381 -44.80 -14.30 -52.19
C GLY A 381 -44.03 -15.33 -51.35
N ALA A 382 -42.69 -15.34 -51.37
CA ALA A 382 -41.90 -16.06 -50.37
C ALA A 382 -42.24 -15.56 -48.95
N ALA A 383 -42.33 -16.47 -47.99
CA ALA A 383 -42.89 -16.17 -46.66
C ALA A 383 -41.88 -15.48 -45.71
N ALA A 384 -42.41 -14.79 -44.70
CA ALA A 384 -41.62 -14.36 -43.55
C ALA A 384 -40.90 -15.56 -42.89
N GLY A 385 -39.68 -15.36 -42.39
CA GLY A 385 -38.79 -16.41 -41.89
C GLY A 385 -38.01 -17.16 -42.98
N THR A 386 -38.21 -16.87 -44.28
CA THR A 386 -37.35 -17.43 -45.34
C THR A 386 -35.95 -16.82 -45.23
N GLN A 387 -34.91 -17.65 -45.15
CA GLN A 387 -33.51 -17.22 -45.18
C GLN A 387 -33.16 -16.63 -46.55
N VAL A 388 -32.50 -15.47 -46.55
CA VAL A 388 -32.07 -14.74 -47.75
C VAL A 388 -30.57 -14.57 -47.85
N TYR A 389 -29.87 -14.54 -46.71
CA TYR A 389 -28.42 -14.37 -46.64
C TYR A 389 -27.87 -15.04 -45.38
N ASP A 390 -26.56 -15.28 -45.39
CA ASP A 390 -25.78 -15.73 -44.25
C ASP A 390 -24.46 -14.94 -44.29
N ALA A 391 -24.20 -14.19 -43.22
CA ALA A 391 -22.99 -13.38 -43.12
C ALA A 391 -21.74 -14.23 -42.94
N ASN A 392 -21.85 -15.39 -42.27
CA ASN A 392 -20.77 -16.34 -41.97
C ASN A 392 -19.44 -15.63 -41.68
N ALA A 393 -19.43 -14.68 -40.72
CA ALA A 393 -18.21 -13.95 -40.41
C ALA A 393 -17.24 -14.83 -39.59
N SER A 394 -15.94 -14.61 -39.78
CA SER A 394 -14.87 -15.31 -39.07
C SER A 394 -14.03 -14.32 -38.28
N ASP A 395 -13.74 -14.68 -37.03
CA ASP A 395 -12.97 -13.89 -36.09
C ASP A 395 -12.23 -14.80 -35.08
N ALA A 396 -11.34 -14.24 -34.25
CA ALA A 396 -10.70 -14.95 -33.15
C ALA A 396 -11.60 -15.03 -31.90
N HIS A 397 -12.45 -14.04 -31.69
CA HIS A 397 -13.35 -13.90 -30.54
C HIS A 397 -14.83 -14.13 -30.92
N ALA A 398 -15.74 -13.90 -29.98
CA ALA A 398 -17.17 -14.14 -30.19
C ALA A 398 -17.82 -13.03 -31.04
N ILE A 399 -18.53 -13.40 -32.10
CA ILE A 399 -19.15 -12.45 -33.02
C ILE A 399 -20.64 -12.24 -32.69
N THR A 400 -21.05 -10.97 -32.56
CA THR A 400 -22.45 -10.53 -32.58
C THR A 400 -22.79 -9.90 -33.93
N TYR A 401 -23.98 -10.18 -34.46
CA TYR A 401 -24.44 -9.70 -35.76
C TYR A 401 -25.61 -8.71 -35.62
N SER A 402 -25.64 -7.70 -36.49
CA SER A 402 -26.71 -6.70 -36.56
C SER A 402 -27.03 -6.28 -37.99
N LEU A 403 -28.17 -5.62 -38.17
CA LEU A 403 -28.61 -4.98 -39.41
C LEU A 403 -28.70 -3.47 -39.19
N ASP A 404 -28.47 -2.67 -40.23
CA ASP A 404 -28.76 -1.23 -40.16
C ASP A 404 -30.27 -0.93 -40.06
N GLN A 405 -30.60 0.32 -39.68
CA GLN A 405 -31.98 0.69 -39.36
C GLN A 405 -32.93 0.62 -40.56
N ASP A 406 -32.43 0.80 -41.79
CA ASP A 406 -33.24 0.72 -43.01
C ASP A 406 -33.48 -0.74 -43.42
N SER A 407 -32.48 -1.63 -43.25
CA SER A 407 -32.61 -3.08 -43.50
C SER A 407 -33.71 -3.74 -42.66
N LEU A 408 -33.85 -3.30 -41.40
CA LEU A 408 -34.87 -3.82 -40.46
C LEU A 408 -36.32 -3.61 -40.93
N ALA A 409 -36.57 -2.78 -41.95
CA ALA A 409 -37.89 -2.64 -42.55
C ALA A 409 -38.34 -3.88 -43.35
N TRP A 410 -37.40 -4.71 -43.84
CA TRP A 410 -37.70 -5.90 -44.65
C TRP A 410 -37.06 -7.21 -44.15
N PHE A 411 -36.04 -7.12 -43.29
CA PHE A 411 -35.24 -8.27 -42.87
C PHE A 411 -35.05 -8.32 -41.35
N ASP A 412 -35.04 -9.54 -40.81
CA ASP A 412 -34.60 -9.87 -39.45
C ASP A 412 -33.24 -10.60 -39.52
N ILE A 413 -32.42 -10.51 -38.46
CA ILE A 413 -31.15 -11.24 -38.35
C ILE A 413 -31.05 -11.99 -37.03
N ASN A 414 -30.48 -13.20 -37.07
CA ASN A 414 -30.07 -13.91 -35.87
C ASN A 414 -28.72 -13.36 -35.39
N ALA A 415 -28.76 -12.55 -34.32
CA ALA A 415 -27.59 -11.88 -33.76
C ALA A 415 -26.44 -12.82 -33.31
N ALA A 416 -26.69 -14.12 -33.13
CA ALA A 416 -25.66 -15.10 -32.76
C ALA A 416 -25.18 -15.99 -33.92
N THR A 417 -25.83 -15.94 -35.10
CA THR A 417 -25.47 -16.84 -36.23
C THR A 417 -25.33 -16.14 -37.58
N GLY A 418 -25.53 -14.83 -37.68
CA GLY A 418 -25.38 -14.08 -38.94
C GLY A 418 -26.40 -14.40 -40.04
N VAL A 419 -27.38 -15.27 -39.74
CA VAL A 419 -28.44 -15.69 -40.67
C VAL A 419 -29.49 -14.60 -40.77
N VAL A 420 -29.76 -14.15 -41.99
CA VAL A 420 -30.74 -13.10 -42.30
C VAL A 420 -31.98 -13.72 -42.95
N THR A 421 -33.16 -13.33 -42.47
CA THR A 421 -34.47 -13.81 -42.95
C THR A 421 -35.40 -12.65 -43.33
N LEU A 422 -36.37 -12.89 -44.21
CA LEU A 422 -37.46 -11.94 -44.45
C LEU A 422 -38.32 -11.72 -43.19
N ASN A 423 -38.64 -10.48 -42.84
CA ASN A 423 -39.58 -10.16 -41.75
C ASN A 423 -41.07 -10.25 -42.19
N SER A 424 -41.32 -10.30 -43.50
CA SER A 424 -42.63 -10.21 -44.14
C SER A 424 -42.66 -11.03 -45.44
N ALA A 425 -43.78 -11.02 -46.17
CA ALA A 425 -43.86 -11.67 -47.47
C ALA A 425 -43.07 -10.88 -48.54
N ALA A 426 -42.26 -11.56 -49.34
CA ALA A 426 -41.42 -10.93 -50.36
C ALA A 426 -42.24 -10.22 -51.44
N VAL A 427 -41.84 -9.00 -51.82
CA VAL A 427 -42.37 -8.24 -52.96
C VAL A 427 -41.28 -8.18 -54.04
N ALA A 428 -41.66 -8.22 -55.32
CA ALA A 428 -40.70 -8.22 -56.42
C ALA A 428 -39.92 -6.88 -56.49
N GLY A 429 -38.60 -6.96 -56.61
CA GLY A 429 -37.70 -5.81 -56.63
C GLY A 429 -36.30 -6.13 -56.11
N SER A 430 -35.39 -5.18 -56.31
CA SER A 430 -34.03 -5.20 -55.77
C SER A 430 -33.99 -4.50 -54.42
N TYR A 431 -33.45 -5.16 -53.41
CA TYR A 431 -33.28 -4.63 -52.06
C TYR A 431 -31.79 -4.62 -51.71
N ASN A 432 -31.34 -3.61 -50.98
CA ASN A 432 -30.04 -3.65 -50.32
C ASN A 432 -30.27 -3.81 -48.82
N LEU A 433 -29.41 -4.59 -48.17
CA LEU A 433 -29.29 -4.64 -46.73
C LEU A 433 -27.83 -4.45 -46.32
N VAL A 434 -27.59 -3.98 -45.11
CA VAL A 434 -26.24 -3.85 -44.54
C VAL A 434 -26.19 -4.73 -43.30
N VAL A 435 -25.40 -5.80 -43.36
CA VAL A 435 -25.05 -6.59 -42.18
C VAL A 435 -23.78 -6.02 -41.56
N THR A 436 -23.78 -5.90 -40.24
CA THR A 436 -22.59 -5.57 -39.46
C THR A 436 -22.25 -6.74 -38.53
N ALA A 437 -20.99 -7.14 -38.51
CA ALA A 437 -20.42 -8.12 -37.60
C ALA A 437 -19.50 -7.39 -36.60
N THR A 438 -19.67 -7.71 -35.32
CA THR A 438 -19.00 -7.10 -34.17
C THR A 438 -18.32 -8.21 -33.37
N ASP A 439 -17.06 -8.06 -32.96
CA ASP A 439 -16.39 -9.02 -32.05
C ASP A 439 -16.77 -8.77 -30.57
N ALA A 440 -15.97 -9.29 -29.63
CA ALA A 440 -16.09 -8.96 -28.21
C ALA A 440 -15.55 -7.56 -27.87
N ALA A 441 -14.37 -7.21 -28.41
CA ALA A 441 -13.68 -5.93 -28.21
C ALA A 441 -14.42 -4.69 -28.73
N GLY A 442 -15.46 -4.87 -29.54
CA GLY A 442 -16.16 -3.79 -30.23
C GLY A 442 -15.49 -3.33 -31.53
N ASN A 443 -14.61 -4.12 -32.15
CA ASN A 443 -14.23 -3.91 -33.55
C ASN A 443 -15.36 -4.41 -34.46
N HIS A 444 -15.55 -3.74 -35.61
CA HIS A 444 -16.71 -3.94 -36.47
C HIS A 444 -16.32 -4.00 -37.95
N SER A 445 -16.98 -4.87 -38.72
CA SER A 445 -17.04 -4.76 -40.18
C SER A 445 -18.48 -4.76 -40.68
N SER A 446 -18.73 -4.10 -41.82
CA SER A 446 -20.05 -3.99 -42.42
C SER A 446 -20.01 -4.35 -43.91
N GLN A 447 -20.96 -5.16 -44.37
CA GLN A 447 -21.11 -5.58 -45.75
C GLN A 447 -22.49 -5.20 -46.28
N THR A 448 -22.53 -4.39 -47.34
CA THR A 448 -23.75 -4.19 -48.14
C THR A 448 -24.00 -5.41 -49.01
N VAL A 449 -25.22 -5.95 -48.99
CA VAL A 449 -25.63 -7.14 -49.75
C VAL A 449 -26.86 -6.78 -50.57
N THR A 450 -26.84 -7.08 -51.86
CA THR A 450 -28.02 -6.97 -52.71
C THR A 450 -28.83 -8.27 -52.70
N VAL A 451 -30.14 -8.14 -52.50
CA VAL A 451 -31.15 -9.21 -52.50
C VAL A 451 -32.14 -8.94 -53.63
N GLU A 452 -32.08 -9.74 -54.69
CA GLU A 452 -33.02 -9.64 -55.81
C GLU A 452 -34.23 -10.56 -55.59
N VAL A 453 -35.43 -9.98 -55.57
CA VAL A 453 -36.69 -10.72 -55.54
C VAL A 453 -37.29 -10.72 -56.95
N ALA A 454 -37.25 -11.87 -57.62
CA ALA A 454 -37.88 -12.06 -58.91
C ALA A 454 -39.42 -11.99 -58.81
N PRO A 455 -40.14 -11.51 -59.84
CA PRO A 455 -41.57 -11.71 -59.93
C PRO A 455 -41.88 -13.21 -59.96
N GLY A 456 -42.73 -13.67 -59.04
CA GLY A 456 -43.10 -15.08 -58.95
C GLY A 456 -43.91 -15.54 -60.16
N ASN A 457 -43.64 -16.75 -60.64
CA ASN A 457 -44.38 -17.36 -61.77
C ASN A 457 -45.86 -17.71 -61.46
N ASN A 458 -46.37 -17.33 -60.28
CA ASN A 458 -47.78 -17.42 -59.97
C ASN A 458 -48.51 -16.25 -60.64
N LEU A 459 -49.13 -16.52 -61.79
CA LEU A 459 -50.07 -15.60 -62.42
C LEU A 459 -51.26 -15.37 -61.48
N ASP A 460 -51.25 -14.26 -60.74
CA ASP A 460 -52.48 -13.73 -60.14
C ASP A 460 -53.53 -13.65 -61.23
N GLY A 461 -54.70 -14.22 -60.95
CA GLY A 461 -55.60 -14.78 -61.96
C GLY A 461 -56.26 -13.78 -62.91
N ILE A 462 -55.51 -13.20 -63.85
CA ILE A 462 -56.03 -12.57 -65.06
C ILE A 462 -56.56 -13.70 -65.97
N PRO A 463 -57.88 -13.84 -66.17
CA PRO A 463 -58.37 -14.74 -67.19
C PRO A 463 -57.97 -14.16 -68.55
N MET A 464 -57.31 -14.97 -69.39
CA MET A 464 -57.19 -14.67 -70.80
C MET A 464 -58.60 -14.66 -71.43
N VAL A 465 -59.19 -13.48 -71.57
CA VAL A 465 -60.43 -13.29 -72.32
C VAL A 465 -60.10 -13.36 -73.82
N SER A 466 -59.85 -14.58 -74.31
CA SER A 466 -59.77 -14.88 -75.74
C SER A 466 -61.19 -14.86 -76.32
N GLY A 467 -61.72 -13.65 -76.51
CA GLY A 467 -63.09 -13.41 -76.96
C GLY A 467 -63.34 -13.89 -78.39
N SER A 468 -63.93 -15.08 -78.53
CA SER A 468 -64.55 -15.54 -79.78
C SER A 468 -65.97 -15.01 -79.87
N THR A 469 -66.27 -14.19 -80.88
CA THR A 469 -67.50 -13.40 -80.94
C THR A 469 -68.70 -14.15 -81.55
N THR A 470 -69.18 -15.21 -80.89
CA THR A 470 -70.56 -15.73 -81.09
C THR A 470 -71.05 -16.52 -79.86
N ASP A 471 -71.84 -15.88 -79.00
CA ASP A 471 -73.02 -16.52 -78.39
C ASP A 471 -74.07 -15.45 -78.09
N THR A 472 -75.35 -15.85 -78.07
CA THR A 472 -76.51 -14.96 -77.89
C THR A 472 -77.36 -15.43 -76.71
N SER A 473 -76.85 -15.21 -75.49
CA SER A 473 -77.62 -15.35 -74.26
C SER A 473 -77.56 -14.06 -73.43
N THR A 474 -78.72 -13.64 -72.93
CA THR A 474 -78.84 -12.45 -72.08
C THR A 474 -78.43 -12.78 -70.66
N GLU A 475 -77.28 -12.30 -70.21
CA GLU A 475 -77.04 -12.13 -68.77
C GLU A 475 -76.31 -10.81 -68.47
N MET A 476 -76.46 -10.34 -67.23
CA MET A 476 -76.26 -8.95 -66.83
C MET A 476 -74.94 -8.77 -66.08
N THR A 477 -74.13 -7.79 -66.49
CA THR A 477 -72.90 -7.44 -65.77
C THR A 477 -73.22 -6.91 -64.37
N VAL A 478 -73.01 -7.74 -63.34
CA VAL A 478 -73.15 -7.34 -61.93
C VAL A 478 -71.79 -6.89 -61.40
N ASN A 479 -71.57 -5.58 -61.34
CA ASN A 479 -70.40 -5.02 -60.66
C ASN A 479 -70.57 -5.17 -59.13
N VAL A 480 -70.00 -6.22 -58.55
CA VAL A 480 -69.97 -6.43 -57.09
C VAL A 480 -68.82 -5.62 -56.49
N GLY A 481 -69.13 -4.47 -55.89
CA GLY A 481 -68.18 -3.73 -55.07
C GLY A 481 -67.96 -4.43 -53.72
N LEU A 482 -66.70 -4.65 -53.34
CA LEU A 482 -66.33 -5.19 -52.02
C LEU A 482 -65.57 -4.12 -51.24
N GLU A 483 -66.27 -3.41 -50.36
CA GLU A 483 -65.67 -2.50 -49.39
C GLU A 483 -65.71 -3.11 -47.98
N LYS A 484 -64.57 -3.06 -47.27
CA LYS A 484 -64.37 -3.78 -46.00
C LYS A 484 -64.54 -2.82 -44.82
N LEU A 485 -65.72 -2.87 -44.17
CA LEU A 485 -66.00 -2.03 -43.01
C LEU A 485 -65.10 -2.40 -41.82
N SER A 486 -64.65 -1.38 -41.08
CA SER A 486 -63.60 -1.44 -40.06
C SER A 486 -63.96 -2.23 -38.78
N ASN A 487 -65.13 -2.85 -38.73
CA ASN A 487 -65.58 -3.74 -37.66
C ASN A 487 -65.62 -5.23 -38.05
N GLY A 488 -65.13 -5.59 -39.25
CA GLY A 488 -64.90 -6.99 -39.65
C GLY A 488 -66.09 -7.70 -40.30
N TYR A 489 -67.21 -7.03 -40.54
CA TYR A 489 -68.36 -7.58 -41.27
C TYR A 489 -68.37 -7.16 -42.74
N THR A 490 -68.90 -8.02 -43.60
CA THR A 490 -69.15 -7.72 -45.03
C THR A 490 -70.64 -7.53 -45.26
N VAL A 491 -71.02 -6.49 -46.00
CA VAL A 491 -72.40 -6.26 -46.45
C VAL A 491 -72.47 -6.55 -47.95
N VAL A 492 -73.58 -7.16 -48.40
CA VAL A 492 -73.85 -7.43 -49.81
C VAL A 492 -75.16 -6.75 -50.17
N GLU A 493 -75.13 -5.85 -51.16
CA GLU A 493 -76.29 -5.15 -51.68
C GLU A 493 -76.64 -5.66 -53.08
N TYR A 494 -77.93 -5.83 -53.37
CA TYR A 494 -78.42 -6.26 -54.68
C TYR A 494 -79.84 -5.75 -54.95
N MET A 495 -80.20 -5.59 -56.22
CA MET A 495 -81.55 -5.24 -56.66
C MET A 495 -82.26 -6.43 -57.32
N ARG A 496 -83.60 -6.38 -57.36
CA ARG A 496 -84.45 -7.42 -57.95
C ARG A 496 -85.56 -6.81 -58.80
N GLN A 497 -85.72 -7.30 -60.02
CA GLN A 497 -86.88 -7.02 -60.88
C GLN A 497 -87.71 -8.31 -61.08
N THR A 498 -89.01 -8.17 -61.36
CA THR A 498 -89.94 -9.32 -61.41
C THR A 498 -90.84 -9.34 -62.64
N GLY A 499 -90.76 -10.44 -63.41
CA GLY A 499 -91.92 -11.06 -64.06
C GLY A 499 -92.11 -10.82 -65.56
N VAL A 500 -92.14 -11.93 -66.31
CA VAL A 500 -93.10 -12.26 -67.39
C VAL A 500 -93.36 -13.77 -67.30
N THR A 501 -94.55 -14.23 -67.70
CA THR A 501 -95.01 -15.62 -67.54
C THR A 501 -95.48 -16.21 -68.87
N ILE A 502 -95.06 -17.43 -69.19
CA ILE A 502 -95.77 -18.35 -70.13
C ILE A 502 -95.83 -19.74 -69.47
N SER A 503 -96.96 -20.43 -69.60
CA SER A 503 -97.30 -21.62 -68.81
C SER A 503 -97.64 -22.85 -69.65
N LEU A 504 -97.09 -24.02 -69.30
CA LEU A 504 -97.51 -25.38 -69.66
C LEU A 504 -96.68 -26.37 -68.79
N GLY A 505 -97.21 -27.38 -68.10
CA GLY A 505 -98.60 -27.75 -67.82
C GLY A 505 -98.68 -29.03 -66.96
N ILE A 506 -99.90 -29.41 -66.51
CA ILE A 506 -100.24 -30.67 -65.79
C ILE A 506 -99.87 -30.70 -64.27
N ARG A 507 -100.50 -31.62 -63.54
CA ARG A 507 -100.76 -31.67 -62.07
C ARG A 507 -100.56 -33.12 -61.54
N PRO A 508 -100.83 -33.46 -60.26
CA PRO A 508 -100.34 -32.89 -58.99
C PRO A 508 -99.88 -33.98 -57.98
N ALA A 509 -99.26 -33.57 -56.86
CA ALA A 509 -99.33 -34.30 -55.59
C ALA A 509 -99.36 -33.32 -54.40
N ARG A 510 -100.11 -33.67 -53.35
CA ARG A 510 -100.26 -32.90 -52.09
C ARG A 510 -100.25 -33.88 -50.90
N CYS A 511 -100.27 -33.30 -49.69
CA CYS A 511 -100.28 -33.94 -48.35
C CYS A 511 -98.85 -34.20 -47.81
N THR A 512 -98.44 -33.77 -46.60
CA THR A 512 -99.02 -33.93 -45.24
C THR A 512 -99.08 -35.43 -44.82
N THR A 513 -98.73 -35.82 -43.58
CA THR A 513 -98.82 -35.06 -42.31
C THR A 513 -97.82 -35.57 -41.25
N ALA A 514 -97.82 -34.90 -40.09
CA ALA A 514 -97.03 -35.04 -38.86
C ALA A 514 -96.71 -36.44 -38.26
N SER A 515 -95.77 -36.37 -37.29
CA SER A 515 -95.73 -37.04 -35.97
C SER A 515 -95.13 -38.46 -35.75
N SER A 516 -94.19 -38.51 -34.78
CA SER A 516 -93.86 -39.59 -33.80
C SER A 516 -93.38 -40.98 -34.29
N GLY A 517 -92.40 -41.61 -33.59
CA GLY A 517 -91.93 -42.96 -33.98
C GLY A 517 -91.05 -43.81 -33.03
N CYS A 518 -90.13 -43.26 -32.23
CA CYS A 518 -89.57 -43.85 -30.99
C CYS A 518 -88.99 -45.30 -30.91
N TRP A 519 -87.67 -45.42 -30.63
CA TRP A 519 -86.91 -46.60 -30.08
C TRP A 519 -86.76 -47.87 -30.96
N THR A 520 -85.86 -48.85 -30.74
CA THR A 520 -84.81 -49.19 -29.73
C THR A 520 -83.45 -49.46 -30.43
N ARG A 521 -82.25 -49.13 -29.92
CA ARG A 521 -81.47 -49.57 -28.72
C ARG A 521 -81.00 -51.05 -28.69
N ALA A 522 -79.68 -51.24 -28.67
CA ALA A 522 -78.97 -52.38 -28.10
C ALA A 522 -77.66 -51.91 -27.38
N THR A 523 -77.07 -52.76 -26.53
CA THR A 523 -75.87 -52.53 -25.67
C THR A 523 -74.96 -53.78 -25.76
N THR A 524 -73.72 -53.92 -25.23
CA THR A 524 -72.97 -53.44 -24.04
C THR A 524 -71.44 -53.48 -24.32
N SER A 525 -70.50 -53.19 -23.40
CA SER A 525 -70.25 -52.00 -22.54
C SER A 525 -69.00 -52.22 -21.67
N SER A 526 -68.09 -51.24 -21.55
CA SER A 526 -67.01 -51.20 -20.54
C SER A 526 -66.93 -49.82 -19.83
N ARG A 527 -66.11 -49.70 -18.78
CA ARG A 527 -66.21 -48.69 -17.67
C ARG A 527 -64.81 -48.34 -17.11
N PRO A 528 -64.62 -47.31 -16.24
CA PRO A 528 -65.54 -46.26 -15.73
C PRO A 528 -64.94 -44.84 -16.02
N TRP A 529 -64.65 -43.78 -15.22
CA TRP A 529 -65.12 -42.98 -14.02
C TRP A 529 -64.18 -41.72 -13.95
N THR A 530 -64.27 -40.60 -13.18
CA THR A 530 -65.25 -39.77 -12.41
C THR A 530 -64.50 -38.50 -11.91
N SER A 531 -65.05 -37.31 -11.61
CA SER A 531 -66.33 -36.67 -11.97
C SER A 531 -66.43 -35.23 -11.40
N ALA A 532 -67.18 -34.36 -12.09
CA ALA A 532 -68.04 -33.27 -11.56
C ALA A 532 -67.43 -31.98 -10.91
N PHE A 533 -67.58 -30.84 -11.61
CA PHE A 533 -68.64 -29.78 -11.45
C PHE A 533 -69.30 -29.53 -10.07
N PRO A 534 -69.92 -28.33 -9.79
CA PRO A 534 -70.39 -27.28 -10.73
C PRO A 534 -70.22 -25.76 -10.38
N LEU A 535 -70.25 -24.94 -11.45
CA LEU A 535 -71.00 -23.67 -11.69
C LEU A 535 -71.26 -22.61 -10.56
N ALA A 536 -71.05 -21.31 -10.89
CA ALA A 536 -72.09 -20.26 -11.05
C ALA A 536 -71.67 -18.81 -10.63
N THR A 537 -72.13 -17.82 -11.40
CA THR A 537 -71.99 -16.34 -11.20
C THR A 537 -73.26 -15.71 -10.58
N PRO A 538 -73.27 -14.47 -10.03
CA PRO A 538 -73.63 -13.29 -10.86
C PRO A 538 -73.18 -11.84 -10.44
N TRP A 539 -72.85 -11.02 -11.44
CA TRP A 539 -73.26 -9.62 -11.73
C TRP A 539 -73.20 -8.41 -10.73
N TRP A 540 -72.31 -7.44 -11.09
CA TRP A 540 -72.55 -5.97 -11.29
C TRP A 540 -72.68 -4.90 -10.15
N ILE A 541 -72.22 -3.67 -10.51
CA ILE A 541 -72.58 -2.29 -10.05
C ILE A 541 -71.72 -1.49 -9.02
N ARG A 542 -71.06 -0.43 -9.56
CA ARG A 542 -70.76 0.96 -9.07
C ARG A 542 -69.88 1.29 -7.83
N ARG A 543 -68.87 2.13 -8.14
CA ARG A 543 -68.49 3.46 -7.56
C ARG A 543 -67.66 3.61 -6.25
N SER A 544 -66.48 4.21 -6.46
CA SER A 544 -65.88 5.38 -5.76
C SER A 544 -65.44 5.32 -4.28
N ARG A 545 -64.10 5.44 -4.11
CA ARG A 545 -63.36 6.30 -3.15
C ARG A 545 -64.06 6.66 -1.81
N ARG A 546 -63.59 6.10 -0.69
CA ARG A 546 -62.64 6.75 0.25
C ARG A 546 -62.20 5.83 1.42
N TRP A 547 -61.06 6.22 2.01
CA TRP A 547 -60.42 5.79 3.27
C TRP A 547 -61.29 6.10 4.53
N PRO A 548 -60.90 5.73 5.80
CA PRO A 548 -59.65 5.11 6.31
C PRO A 548 -59.85 3.97 7.37
N THR A 549 -58.75 3.62 8.09
CA THR A 549 -58.69 3.01 9.46
C THR A 549 -59.18 1.55 9.65
N ALA A 550 -58.35 0.58 10.07
CA ALA A 550 -57.76 0.34 11.41
C ALA A 550 -58.72 -0.40 12.38
N ALA A 551 -58.32 -1.38 13.21
CA ALA A 551 -57.05 -2.11 13.40
C ALA A 551 -57.27 -3.45 14.16
N SER A 552 -56.22 -4.29 14.26
CA SER A 552 -56.15 -5.58 14.99
C SER A 552 -57.01 -6.72 14.38
N SER A 553 -56.76 -8.02 14.60
CA SER A 553 -55.85 -8.69 15.56
C SER A 553 -55.19 -9.98 14.99
N TRP A 554 -54.16 -10.48 15.68
CA TRP A 554 -53.52 -11.82 15.52
C TRP A 554 -54.06 -12.79 16.62
N PRO A 555 -53.69 -14.10 16.70
CA PRO A 555 -52.93 -15.00 15.79
C PRO A 555 -53.63 -16.37 15.51
N GLY A 556 -53.06 -17.26 14.67
CA GLY A 556 -53.70 -18.57 14.36
C GLY A 556 -52.89 -19.70 13.70
N ARG A 557 -51.68 -20.03 14.19
CA ARG A 557 -50.93 -21.32 14.08
C ARG A 557 -51.12 -22.27 12.84
N ARG A 558 -50.00 -22.52 12.13
CA ARG A 558 -49.30 -23.82 11.81
C ARG A 558 -50.15 -25.09 11.48
N TRP A 559 -49.75 -26.00 10.58
CA TRP A 559 -48.42 -26.63 10.40
C TRP A 559 -48.16 -27.19 8.97
N MET A 560 -46.86 -27.24 8.60
CA MET A 560 -46.03 -28.24 7.86
C MET A 560 -46.65 -29.38 6.99
N PRO A 561 -45.85 -29.93 6.04
CA PRO A 561 -45.13 -31.20 6.31
C PRO A 561 -43.58 -31.12 6.20
N LEU A 562 -42.89 -32.22 6.56
CA LEU A 562 -41.42 -32.43 6.48
C LEU A 562 -41.04 -33.47 5.40
N ALA A 563 -39.83 -33.33 4.84
CA ALA A 563 -38.75 -34.35 4.79
C ALA A 563 -37.56 -33.74 4.01
N GLY A 564 -36.27 -33.95 4.29
CA GLY A 564 -35.50 -34.64 5.35
C GLY A 564 -34.00 -34.60 4.98
N LEU A 565 -32.99 -35.15 5.68
CA LEU A 565 -32.79 -35.54 7.08
C LEU A 565 -31.32 -36.03 7.21
N THR A 566 -30.45 -35.34 7.97
CA THR A 566 -29.13 -35.86 8.45
C THR A 566 -28.74 -35.19 9.76
N LEU A 567 -27.92 -35.84 10.59
CA LEU A 567 -27.76 -35.54 12.03
C LEU A 567 -26.43 -34.85 12.40
N ALA A 568 -26.49 -33.96 13.39
CA ALA A 568 -25.50 -33.82 14.46
C ALA A 568 -26.17 -33.30 15.75
N SER A 569 -25.71 -33.75 16.92
CA SER A 569 -26.19 -33.36 18.26
C SER A 569 -25.42 -32.12 18.79
N THR A 570 -25.85 -31.33 19.79
CA THR A 570 -26.22 -31.74 21.17
C THR A 570 -27.06 -30.68 21.94
N MET A 571 -27.70 -31.08 23.05
CA MET A 571 -28.42 -30.21 24.03
C MET A 571 -27.43 -29.64 25.09
N ARG A 572 -27.75 -28.78 26.09
CA ARG A 572 -28.96 -28.17 26.73
C ARG A 572 -28.64 -26.66 27.00
N SER A 573 -29.55 -25.68 26.96
CA SER A 573 -30.65 -25.33 27.90
C SER A 573 -30.24 -25.10 29.38
N THR A 574 -30.53 -23.91 29.97
CA THR A 574 -31.18 -23.70 31.30
C THR A 574 -31.37 -22.20 31.65
N THR A 575 -32.63 -21.77 31.73
CA THR A 575 -33.29 -20.85 32.70
C THR A 575 -32.68 -19.48 33.14
N ILE A 576 -33.32 -18.38 32.68
CA ILE A 576 -33.98 -17.28 33.45
C ILE A 576 -33.44 -17.01 34.88
N ALA A 577 -33.02 -15.78 35.26
CA ALA A 577 -33.85 -14.68 35.87
C ALA A 577 -32.97 -13.43 36.21
N VAL A 578 -33.41 -12.23 36.64
CA VAL A 578 -34.69 -11.45 36.58
C VAL A 578 -34.44 -9.98 37.04
N THR A 579 -35.09 -8.98 36.41
CA THR A 579 -35.17 -7.52 36.79
C THR A 579 -33.86 -6.70 36.90
N CYS A 580 -33.80 -5.38 36.67
CA CYS A 580 -34.80 -4.30 36.83
C CYS A 580 -34.94 -3.31 35.63
N ASN A 581 -36.08 -2.62 35.61
CA ASN A 581 -36.42 -1.38 34.86
C ASN A 581 -36.37 -0.19 35.89
N PRO A 582 -36.45 1.14 35.58
CA PRO A 582 -37.07 1.87 34.45
C PRO A 582 -36.03 2.61 33.56
N ALA A 583 -36.28 3.18 32.36
CA ALA A 583 -37.38 3.97 31.78
C ALA A 583 -37.44 5.45 32.28
N THR A 584 -37.70 6.53 31.51
CA THR A 584 -37.88 6.74 30.03
C THR A 584 -37.94 8.25 29.68
N ARG A 585 -37.36 8.67 28.53
CA ARG A 585 -37.71 9.90 27.75
C ARG A 585 -37.43 11.26 28.47
N TRP A 586 -37.30 12.44 27.83
CA TRP A 586 -38.12 13.08 26.79
C TRP A 586 -37.37 14.10 25.87
N ARG A 587 -38.13 14.87 25.07
CA ARG A 587 -37.71 15.72 23.93
C ARG A 587 -37.36 17.18 24.29
N ARG A 588 -36.53 17.79 23.42
CA ARG A 588 -36.50 19.20 22.96
C ARG A 588 -36.37 20.32 24.00
N GLN A 589 -35.33 21.15 23.84
CA GLN A 589 -35.47 22.57 23.46
C GLN A 589 -34.13 23.17 22.99
N ALA A 590 -34.20 24.32 22.31
CA ALA A 590 -33.10 25.28 22.15
C ALA A 590 -33.61 26.63 22.68
N PRO A 591 -32.74 27.47 23.27
CA PRO A 591 -32.39 28.70 22.53
C PRO A 591 -30.98 29.28 22.80
N ALA A 592 -30.61 30.26 21.97
CA ALA A 592 -29.79 31.46 22.22
C ALA A 592 -28.53 31.45 23.14
N SER A 593 -27.41 31.90 22.56
CA SER A 593 -26.20 32.46 23.21
C SER A 593 -26.50 33.75 24.01
N PRO A 594 -25.60 34.32 24.87
CA PRO A 594 -24.31 34.90 24.41
C PRO A 594 -23.15 35.06 25.46
N LEU A 595 -22.07 35.75 25.02
CA LEU A 595 -21.06 36.55 25.77
C LEU A 595 -19.74 35.93 26.31
N ARG A 596 -18.64 36.29 25.61
CA ARG A 596 -17.31 36.75 26.13
C ARG A 596 -16.39 35.69 26.82
N ARG A 597 -15.05 35.80 26.82
CA ARG A 597 -14.11 36.93 26.55
C ARG A 597 -12.69 36.41 26.19
N LYS A 598 -11.96 37.09 25.28
CA LYS A 598 -10.47 37.03 25.03
C LYS A 598 -9.90 35.70 24.45
N ALA A 599 -8.78 35.67 23.72
CA ALA A 599 -8.02 36.70 22.96
C ALA A 599 -6.98 36.05 21.99
N ALA A 600 -6.27 36.89 21.21
CA ALA A 600 -5.33 36.60 20.10
C ALA A 600 -6.01 36.12 18.80
N ARG A 601 -5.83 36.73 17.61
CA ARG A 601 -4.68 37.32 16.86
C ARG A 601 -3.78 36.29 16.17
N MET A 602 -3.27 36.52 14.95
CA MET A 602 -3.71 37.40 13.83
C MET A 602 -2.84 37.10 12.59
N ALA A 603 -3.45 36.84 11.43
CA ALA A 603 -2.77 36.90 10.14
C ALA A 603 -3.80 37.30 9.06
N VAL A 604 -3.49 38.30 8.24
CA VAL A 604 -4.39 38.82 7.19
C VAL A 604 -3.59 38.99 5.90
N ILE A 605 -4.07 38.35 4.84
CA ILE A 605 -3.62 38.58 3.46
C ILE A 605 -4.39 39.77 2.89
N SER A 606 -3.71 40.73 2.26
CA SER A 606 -4.36 41.76 1.44
C SER A 606 -3.55 42.05 0.18
N ARG A 607 -4.24 42.48 -0.88
CA ARG A 607 -3.73 42.60 -2.26
C ARG A 607 -3.17 43.99 -2.54
N SER A 608 -2.25 44.05 -3.52
CA SER A 608 -1.79 45.29 -4.17
C SER A 608 -2.93 46.08 -4.83
N PRO A 609 -2.73 47.38 -5.08
CA PRO A 609 -2.89 47.87 -6.44
C PRO A 609 -1.78 48.83 -6.91
N THR A 610 -1.66 48.99 -8.22
CA THR A 610 -0.63 49.82 -8.90
C THR A 610 -1.05 51.28 -9.10
N ARG A 611 -0.08 52.20 -9.21
CA ARG A 611 -0.21 53.47 -9.98
C ARG A 611 1.16 54.02 -10.42
N ARG A 612 1.13 54.97 -11.38
CA ARG A 612 2.26 55.47 -12.18
C ARG A 612 2.98 56.70 -11.55
N TRP A 613 4.03 57.14 -12.25
CA TRP A 613 4.73 58.45 -12.32
C TRP A 613 6.20 58.41 -11.83
N ALA A 614 7.20 59.12 -12.38
CA ALA A 614 7.41 59.66 -13.74
C ALA A 614 8.87 60.16 -13.92
N GLN A 615 9.37 60.21 -15.17
CA GLN A 615 10.58 60.94 -15.66
C GLN A 615 12.01 60.42 -15.26
N GLY A 616 13.00 60.79 -16.10
CA GLY A 616 14.47 60.63 -15.90
C GLY A 616 15.15 62.02 -15.97
N PRO A 617 16.35 62.24 -16.59
CA PRO A 617 17.25 61.31 -17.32
C PRO A 617 18.78 61.54 -17.03
N THR A 618 19.67 61.12 -17.95
CA THR A 618 21.08 61.59 -18.17
C THR A 618 22.19 61.25 -17.12
N SER A 619 23.49 61.06 -17.45
CA SER A 619 24.23 60.91 -18.74
C SER A 619 25.72 60.51 -18.58
N ARG A 620 26.35 59.94 -19.64
CA ARG A 620 27.80 60.01 -20.04
C ARG A 620 28.88 59.42 -19.08
N ARG A 621 30.14 59.15 -19.48
CA ARG A 621 30.82 58.55 -20.67
C ARG A 621 32.33 58.31 -20.30
N PRO A 622 33.22 57.70 -21.13
CA PRO A 622 34.44 57.01 -20.64
C PRO A 622 35.81 57.49 -21.19
N SER A 623 36.89 56.88 -20.70
CA SER A 623 38.20 56.60 -21.36
C SER A 623 38.78 55.30 -20.75
N GLN A 624 39.38 54.32 -21.45
CA GLN A 624 40.42 54.25 -22.50
C GLN A 624 41.88 54.43 -22.02
N SER A 625 42.64 53.34 -22.15
CA SER A 625 44.04 53.33 -22.63
C SER A 625 44.37 51.96 -23.28
N SER A 626 45.33 51.95 -24.20
CA SER A 626 45.87 50.79 -24.97
C SER A 626 47.33 50.51 -24.51
N THR A 627 48.08 49.45 -24.90
CA THR A 627 48.46 48.96 -26.26
C THR A 627 49.10 47.55 -26.30
N THR A 628 49.05 46.97 -27.51
CA THR A 628 49.83 45.89 -28.19
C THR A 628 51.35 45.79 -27.89
N THR A 629 52.17 44.74 -28.13
CA THR A 629 52.15 43.35 -28.76
C THR A 629 53.57 42.72 -28.60
N ALA A 630 53.95 41.46 -28.91
CA ALA A 630 53.35 40.09 -29.01
C ALA A 630 54.44 39.07 -29.50
N ALA A 631 54.12 37.75 -29.58
CA ALA A 631 54.96 36.61 -30.07
C ALA A 631 56.19 36.24 -29.20
N ASP A 632 56.85 35.06 -29.29
CA ASP A 632 56.71 33.86 -30.17
C ASP A 632 57.17 32.56 -29.40
N PRO A 633 56.89 31.31 -29.83
CA PRO A 633 57.18 30.08 -29.07
C PRO A 633 58.31 29.18 -29.67
N THR A 634 58.33 27.88 -29.30
CA THR A 634 59.28 26.79 -29.68
C THR A 634 60.58 26.72 -28.85
N LEU A 635 61.31 25.60 -28.70
CA LEU A 635 61.16 24.20 -29.17
C LEU A 635 61.98 23.25 -28.25
N HIS A 636 61.54 22.01 -28.00
CA HIS A 636 62.38 20.81 -28.19
C HIS A 636 61.56 19.50 -28.11
N ARG A 637 62.15 18.39 -28.55
CA ARG A 637 61.48 17.12 -28.92
C ARG A 637 62.49 15.98 -28.95
N GLU A 638 62.15 14.80 -28.42
CA GLU A 638 62.84 13.55 -28.80
C GLU A 638 61.91 12.32 -28.75
N ARG A 639 62.42 11.10 -28.99
CA ARG A 639 61.63 9.95 -29.45
C ARG A 639 62.02 8.62 -28.78
N ARG A 640 61.00 7.78 -28.52
CA ARG A 640 60.77 6.36 -28.92
C ARG A 640 61.98 5.42 -29.12
N PRO A 641 61.84 4.09 -28.86
CA PRO A 641 60.71 3.24 -29.28
C PRO A 641 59.33 3.51 -28.67
#